data_AF-A0A932PNJ4-F1
#
_entry.id   AF-A0A932PNJ4-F1
#
_cell.length_a   1.000
_cell.length_b   1.000
_cell.length_c   1.000
_cell.angle_alpha   90.00
_cell.angle_beta   90.00
_cell.angle_gamma   90.00
#
_symmetry.space_group_name_H-M   'P 1'
#
loop_
_entity.id
_entity.type
_entity.pdbx_description
1 polymer ?
#
loop_
_entity_poly.entity_id
_entity_poly.type
_entity_poly.pdbx_seq_one_letter_code
_entity_poly.pdbx_strand_id
1 'polypeptide(L)'
;MFDLNAFVEKFQLARQTALETRPTGGLCGLELEWNLMDPQFRPLLTVGTGPDRMSFVDHLRAKVLAPWTEEYHQLEVFHWMIEFVTKPYHTPKGAVYEGRLLEGALINALAKAGRAFGEPLNYWHGNLLVLPKIGPDCVPESWHLAKRRYLQRCVDMYGTELATAGTHSNLSLPEPMLAWDFMHLPAAERGDTHLDDYKNHVYITGTRFMRAFAAVFIAASASTPLQASEENGKPVVRLTPFESVRNLTFPNPPALDVPDLNRSHPDYLRLSYELVRSGVRFGNNNWIPVRARSQAEPVERLIQVTSDQLHDIYARGLFAAGETRNVEDMAAQIERQNLFARIDLPMARVEVRTDDPCHDLALDVANLTLKHLLLLRFYADPDFARGFRYDAEDIKRARRNENLAAKEGLKAVIEDPLTAKPVALSAFLAWTLQQMRPMAEALGLWEDLQPLVALAAGAPSTAEKIRQRLKAKIGSSDIVPAGLLVELAEARKDQVRGDVETITAHLADLGGEQGKLRDFVEHARDEVHLDPQAPVRFQPRPESLVETEYTDKTAEVLDLSQRLVRIPSVTACPEERLPEVHRAATFVYDYLRNHGVPVRMFDGGPFPAVFAHFPGGEQAPAMLCGHFDVVAPEPDDSQFEPKIEGDYLWGRGAADMKTVVSTYLVWMKDTLKKGAPYPPVNLLLLGNEENGEQEPMGTPHVLKVLKDESGYEPAFLIAGERTGEKGTELWGEVCTQNRGVLRFELVAHGTRGHSGLVGGSDLTERLLSAREALRELFARHLTLKSADGWQSLARFAYIQVGTPGIFNITPDRGALGVEIRPIPQDDVSKMRLEIEALVAERQLEFIPSAWEPGVACDPGNPYLKALLAGIESAGGEVRIGRKGAGTSARFAPGGQAVVWGQTGIGPHAAGERHYIPSVDPYYRALDAFAAQLRAVE
;
A
#
# COMPACT_ATOMS: atom_id res chain seq x y z
N MET A 1 38.12 2.98 27.19
CA MET A 1 37.24 4.12 27.54
C MET A 1 36.28 4.28 26.39
N PHE A 2 34.97 4.34 26.65
CA PHE A 2 33.94 4.48 25.62
C PHE A 2 34.14 5.78 24.84
N ASP A 3 34.38 5.68 23.52
CA ASP A 3 34.42 6.81 22.60
C ASP A 3 33.09 6.88 21.84
N LEU A 4 32.24 7.82 22.26
CA LEU A 4 30.91 8.02 21.68
C LEU A 4 30.97 8.43 20.21
N ASN A 5 31.90 9.30 19.83
CA ASN A 5 31.95 9.85 18.47
C ASN A 5 32.36 8.76 17.47
N ALA A 6 33.40 7.99 17.80
CA ALA A 6 33.82 6.86 16.98
C ALA A 6 32.72 5.79 16.86
N PHE A 7 31.97 5.54 17.94
CA PHE A 7 30.85 4.61 17.91
C PHE A 7 29.71 5.10 17.00
N VAL A 8 29.31 6.37 17.12
CA VAL A 8 28.23 6.97 16.32
C VAL A 8 28.59 6.93 14.83
N GLU A 9 29.82 7.30 14.47
CA GLU A 9 30.30 7.23 13.09
C GLU A 9 30.23 5.80 12.54
N LYS A 10 30.74 4.82 13.31
CA LYS A 10 30.65 3.39 12.95
C LYS A 10 29.22 2.92 12.77
N PHE A 11 28.32 3.29 13.69
CA PHE A 11 26.91 2.93 13.62
C PHE A 11 26.23 3.53 12.39
N GLN A 12 26.44 4.81 12.10
CA GLN A 12 25.85 5.48 10.95
C GLN A 12 26.31 4.85 9.63
N LEU A 13 27.61 4.56 9.51
CA LEU A 13 28.17 3.89 8.33
C LEU A 13 27.58 2.48 8.16
N ALA A 14 27.57 1.68 9.23
CA ALA A 14 27.01 0.33 9.18
C ALA A 14 25.50 0.32 8.88
N ARG A 15 24.76 1.30 9.41
CA ARG A 15 23.34 1.50 9.11
C ARG A 15 23.16 1.83 7.63
N GLN A 16 23.93 2.77 7.09
CA GLN A 16 23.88 3.14 5.67
C GLN A 16 24.18 1.94 4.77
N THR A 17 25.24 1.19 5.04
CA THR A 17 25.56 -0.04 4.30
C THR A 17 24.44 -1.07 4.36
N ALA A 18 23.78 -1.22 5.51
CA ALA A 18 22.64 -2.13 5.65
C ALA A 18 21.43 -1.67 4.83
N LEU A 19 21.13 -0.36 4.79
CA LEU A 19 20.09 0.20 3.93
C LEU A 19 20.38 -0.05 2.43
N GLU A 20 21.62 0.14 2.00
CA GLU A 20 22.02 -0.01 0.59
C GLU A 20 22.01 -1.48 0.14
N THR A 21 22.43 -2.40 1.01
CA THR A 21 22.56 -3.83 0.68
C THR A 21 21.29 -4.63 0.92
N ARG A 22 20.44 -4.23 1.87
CA ARG A 22 19.19 -4.91 2.23
C ARG A 22 18.09 -3.89 2.54
N PRO A 23 17.53 -3.20 1.52
CA PRO A 23 16.56 -2.13 1.72
C PRO A 23 15.26 -2.58 2.39
N THR A 24 14.91 -3.86 2.29
CA THR A 24 13.74 -4.45 2.96
C THR A 24 13.99 -4.84 4.43
N GLY A 25 15.22 -4.71 4.92
CA GLY A 25 15.60 -4.95 6.31
C GLY A 25 15.38 -3.73 7.22
N GLY A 26 15.75 -3.87 8.50
CA GLY A 26 15.65 -2.78 9.47
C GLY A 26 16.09 -3.18 10.88
N LEU A 27 16.09 -2.19 11.77
CA LEU A 27 16.56 -2.27 13.16
C LEU A 27 15.42 -2.28 14.19
N CYS A 28 14.26 -1.76 13.81
CA CYS A 28 13.10 -1.55 14.67
C CYS A 28 11.86 -2.15 13.98
N GLY A 29 11.00 -2.81 14.73
CA GLY A 29 9.69 -3.26 14.25
C GLY A 29 8.70 -3.42 15.41
N LEU A 30 7.41 -3.44 15.09
CA LEU A 30 6.33 -3.60 16.05
C LEU A 30 5.46 -4.81 15.68
N GLU A 31 5.05 -5.56 16.68
CA GLU A 31 3.92 -6.50 16.62
C GLU A 31 2.80 -5.88 17.48
N LEU A 32 1.63 -5.62 16.88
CA LEU A 32 0.50 -4.87 17.42
C LEU A 32 -0.71 -5.79 17.54
N GLU A 33 -1.16 -6.04 18.76
CA GLU A 33 -2.28 -6.95 18.99
C GLU A 33 -3.53 -6.18 19.37
N TRP A 34 -4.66 -6.60 18.79
CA TRP A 34 -5.94 -5.96 18.99
C TRP A 34 -7.03 -6.98 19.30
N ASN A 35 -7.89 -6.63 20.26
CA ASN A 35 -9.14 -7.35 20.50
C ASN A 35 -10.26 -6.70 19.68
N LEU A 36 -11.02 -7.49 18.94
CA LEU A 36 -12.14 -7.04 18.12
C LEU A 36 -13.44 -7.18 18.90
N MET A 37 -14.25 -6.12 18.87
CA MET A 37 -15.32 -5.88 19.84
C MET A 37 -16.64 -5.50 19.19
N ASP A 38 -17.75 -5.94 19.80
CA ASP A 38 -19.11 -5.53 19.45
C ASP A 38 -19.44 -4.09 19.96
N PRO A 39 -20.64 -3.55 19.69
CA PRO A 39 -21.04 -2.22 20.18
C PRO A 39 -21.10 -2.09 21.72
N GLN A 40 -21.12 -3.20 22.45
CA GLN A 40 -21.08 -3.25 23.92
C GLN A 40 -19.72 -3.67 24.49
N PHE A 41 -18.67 -3.64 23.65
CA PHE A 41 -17.29 -4.02 24.02
C PHE A 41 -17.14 -5.47 24.48
N ARG A 42 -18.00 -6.37 23.98
CA ARG A 42 -17.82 -7.82 24.14
C ARG A 42 -16.97 -8.35 22.98
N PRO A 43 -16.12 -9.35 23.22
CA PRO A 43 -15.28 -9.93 22.18
C PRO A 43 -16.12 -10.54 21.04
N LEU A 44 -15.73 -10.27 19.79
CA LEU A 44 -16.38 -10.85 18.60
C LEU A 44 -15.93 -12.31 18.44
N LEU A 45 -16.88 -13.25 18.57
CA LEU A 45 -16.58 -14.69 18.54
C LEU A 45 -16.65 -15.26 17.11
N THR A 46 -17.85 -15.53 16.63
CA THR A 46 -18.07 -16.24 15.36
C THR A 46 -19.15 -15.57 14.52
N VAL A 47 -19.04 -15.67 13.20
CA VAL A 47 -20.06 -15.27 12.21
C VAL A 47 -20.59 -16.49 11.47
N GLY A 48 -21.79 -16.37 10.89
CA GLY A 48 -22.45 -17.47 10.17
C GLY A 48 -23.16 -18.48 11.08
N THR A 49 -23.87 -19.44 10.48
CA THR A 49 -24.55 -20.53 11.19
C THR A 49 -24.31 -21.87 10.49
N GLY A 50 -24.40 -22.98 11.24
CA GLY A 50 -24.24 -24.32 10.69
C GLY A 50 -22.86 -24.54 10.06
N PRO A 51 -22.78 -25.12 8.84
CA PRO A 51 -21.51 -25.39 8.15
C PRO A 51 -20.69 -24.15 7.78
N ASP A 52 -21.33 -22.99 7.64
CA ASP A 52 -20.68 -21.73 7.23
C ASP A 52 -20.16 -20.92 8.43
N ARG A 53 -20.25 -21.48 9.65
CA ARG A 53 -19.79 -20.80 10.87
C ARG A 53 -18.26 -20.71 10.87
N MET A 54 -17.72 -19.51 11.05
CA MET A 54 -16.29 -19.26 11.20
C MET A 54 -16.01 -18.18 12.24
N SER A 55 -14.74 -18.02 12.65
CA SER A 55 -14.37 -16.93 13.55
C SER A 55 -14.56 -15.56 12.87
N PHE A 56 -14.85 -14.51 13.66
CA PHE A 56 -14.95 -13.18 13.09
C PHE A 56 -13.62 -12.72 12.47
N VAL A 57 -12.49 -13.04 13.10
CA VAL A 57 -11.15 -12.71 12.57
C VAL A 57 -10.89 -13.41 11.23
N ASP A 58 -11.30 -14.66 11.06
CA ASP A 58 -11.19 -15.35 9.76
C ASP A 58 -12.02 -14.65 8.68
N HIS A 59 -13.24 -14.25 9.02
CA HIS A 59 -14.08 -13.46 8.12
C HIS A 59 -13.45 -12.12 7.78
N LEU A 60 -12.92 -11.40 8.78
CA LEU A 60 -12.27 -10.11 8.59
C LEU A 60 -11.08 -10.23 7.63
N ARG A 61 -10.18 -11.19 7.86
CA ARG A 61 -8.99 -11.43 7.03
C ARG A 61 -9.34 -11.91 5.62
N ALA A 62 -10.32 -12.80 5.49
CA ALA A 62 -10.63 -13.41 4.19
C ALA A 62 -11.58 -12.57 3.31
N LYS A 63 -12.38 -11.67 3.90
CA LYS A 63 -13.50 -11.01 3.19
C LYS A 63 -13.52 -9.49 3.32
N VAL A 64 -12.85 -8.91 4.31
CA VAL A 64 -12.99 -7.48 4.61
C VAL A 64 -11.69 -6.73 4.37
N LEU A 65 -10.59 -7.21 4.97
CA LEU A 65 -9.25 -6.67 4.79
C LEU A 65 -8.79 -6.82 3.34
N ALA A 66 -8.10 -5.81 2.83
CA ALA A 66 -7.63 -5.81 1.46
C ALA A 66 -6.52 -6.85 1.24
N PRO A 67 -6.48 -7.54 0.08
CA PRO A 67 -5.48 -8.59 -0.18
C PRO A 67 -4.02 -8.15 0.01
N TRP A 68 -3.69 -6.90 -0.35
CA TRP A 68 -2.34 -6.36 -0.19
C TRP A 68 -1.89 -6.24 1.27
N THR A 69 -2.83 -6.28 2.23
CA THR A 69 -2.51 -6.23 3.67
C THR A 69 -2.14 -7.59 4.27
N GLU A 70 -2.20 -8.67 3.49
CA GLU A 70 -2.00 -10.05 3.98
C GLU A 70 -0.64 -10.25 4.65
N GLU A 71 0.42 -9.59 4.16
CA GLU A 71 1.76 -9.67 4.72
C GLU A 71 1.89 -9.03 6.12
N TYR A 72 0.93 -8.17 6.51
CA TYR A 72 0.99 -7.42 7.76
C TYR A 72 0.16 -8.03 8.87
N HIS A 73 -0.69 -9.03 8.62
CA HIS A 73 -1.62 -9.49 9.64
C HIS A 73 -1.70 -11.02 9.79
N GLN A 74 -1.91 -11.48 11.01
CA GLN A 74 -2.07 -12.89 11.32
C GLN A 74 -3.07 -13.17 12.42
N LEU A 75 -3.42 -14.46 12.55
CA LEU A 75 -4.26 -14.95 13.63
C LEU A 75 -3.53 -14.85 14.96
N GLU A 76 -4.31 -14.66 16.01
CA GLU A 76 -3.85 -14.78 17.39
C GLU A 76 -4.49 -15.97 18.11
N VAL A 77 -4.22 -16.08 19.42
CA VAL A 77 -4.71 -17.21 20.23
C VAL A 77 -6.22 -17.37 20.19
N PHE A 78 -6.98 -16.27 20.27
CA PHE A 78 -8.43 -16.29 20.39
C PHE A 78 -9.15 -15.73 19.15
N HIS A 79 -10.39 -16.18 18.89
CA HIS A 79 -11.23 -15.76 17.75
C HIS A 79 -11.49 -14.26 17.62
N TRP A 80 -11.27 -13.49 18.69
CA TRP A 80 -11.45 -12.04 18.74
C TRP A 80 -10.13 -11.28 18.66
N MET A 81 -8.99 -11.95 18.49
CA MET A 81 -7.68 -11.31 18.46
C MET A 81 -7.08 -11.34 17.05
N ILE A 82 -6.45 -10.24 16.68
CA ILE A 82 -5.65 -10.13 15.46
C ILE A 82 -4.33 -9.45 15.80
N GLU A 83 -3.25 -9.93 15.20
CA GLU A 83 -1.92 -9.30 15.29
C GLU A 83 -1.57 -8.67 13.95
N PHE A 84 -1.09 -7.43 14.01
CA PHE A 84 -0.54 -6.70 12.89
C PHE A 84 0.97 -6.49 13.11
N VAL A 85 1.79 -6.70 12.10
CA VAL A 85 3.25 -6.63 12.19
C VAL A 85 3.77 -5.59 11.21
N THR A 86 4.64 -4.71 11.68
CA THR A 86 5.31 -3.74 10.80
C THR A 86 6.46 -4.42 10.06
N LYS A 87 6.74 -3.95 8.85
CA LYS A 87 8.04 -4.12 8.22
C LYS A 87 9.14 -3.59 9.14
N PRO A 88 10.37 -4.13 9.03
CA PRO A 88 11.48 -3.62 9.82
C PRO A 88 11.96 -2.29 9.24
N TYR A 89 12.24 -1.31 10.11
CA TYR A 89 12.74 0.03 9.76
C TYR A 89 14.08 0.32 10.44
N HIS A 90 14.98 1.04 9.78
CA HIS A 90 16.23 1.51 10.37
C HIS A 90 16.04 2.69 11.33
N THR A 91 14.85 3.27 11.36
CA THR A 91 14.45 4.33 12.30
C THR A 91 13.26 3.91 13.17
N PRO A 92 13.23 4.29 14.46
CA PRO A 92 12.04 4.09 15.31
C PRO A 92 10.77 4.73 14.72
N LYS A 93 10.92 5.94 14.15
CA LYS A 93 9.85 6.73 13.53
C LYS A 93 9.13 5.94 12.43
N GLY A 94 9.87 5.28 11.53
CA GLY A 94 9.29 4.47 10.45
C GLY A 94 8.41 3.33 10.96
N ALA A 95 8.88 2.57 11.96
CA ALA A 95 8.11 1.47 12.55
C ALA A 95 6.83 1.96 13.26
N VAL A 96 6.91 3.06 14.02
CA VAL A 96 5.73 3.64 14.69
C VAL A 96 4.73 4.19 13.67
N TYR A 97 5.23 4.84 12.61
CA TYR A 97 4.39 5.40 11.55
C TYR A 97 3.61 4.31 10.83
N GLU A 98 4.27 3.22 10.42
CA GLU A 98 3.58 2.08 9.81
C GLU A 98 2.58 1.46 10.78
N GLY A 99 2.95 1.29 12.06
CA GLY A 99 2.04 0.78 13.08
C GLY A 99 0.75 1.60 13.20
N ARG A 100 0.86 2.94 13.11
CA ARG A 100 -0.29 3.85 13.15
C ARG A 100 -1.13 3.80 11.88
N LEU A 101 -0.49 3.64 10.72
CA LEU A 101 -1.18 3.46 9.44
C LEU A 101 -1.95 2.12 9.40
N LEU A 102 -1.38 1.06 9.97
CA LEU A 102 -2.02 -0.24 10.15
C LEU A 102 -3.26 -0.16 11.06
N GLU A 103 -3.18 0.61 12.16
CA GLU A 103 -4.34 0.91 13.01
C GLU A 103 -5.45 1.64 12.23
N GLY A 104 -5.07 2.61 11.38
CA GLY A 104 -6.00 3.28 10.46
C GLY A 104 -6.70 2.32 9.48
N ALA A 105 -5.95 1.35 8.93
CA ALA A 105 -6.49 0.34 8.03
C ALA A 105 -7.47 -0.60 8.76
N LEU A 106 -7.13 -1.03 9.99
CA LEU A 106 -8.02 -1.83 10.83
C LEU A 106 -9.32 -1.09 11.16
N ILE A 107 -9.26 0.22 11.46
CA ILE A 107 -10.45 1.06 11.69
C ILE A 107 -11.36 1.05 10.46
N ASN A 108 -10.80 1.25 9.27
CA ASN A 108 -11.58 1.24 8.03
C ASN A 108 -12.21 -0.13 7.75
N ALA A 109 -11.45 -1.21 7.95
CA ALA A 109 -11.96 -2.57 7.80
C ALA A 109 -13.12 -2.87 8.76
N LEU A 110 -13.00 -2.49 10.04
CA LEU A 110 -14.08 -2.67 11.02
C LEU A 110 -15.30 -1.80 10.71
N ALA A 111 -15.13 -0.59 10.20
CA ALA A 111 -16.24 0.26 9.75
C ALA A 111 -16.98 -0.38 8.57
N LYS A 112 -16.24 -0.90 7.58
CA LYS A 112 -16.79 -1.63 6.43
C LYS A 112 -17.55 -2.89 6.85
N ALA A 113 -16.95 -3.72 7.70
CA ALA A 113 -17.60 -4.90 8.27
C ALA A 113 -18.86 -4.53 9.07
N GLY A 114 -18.78 -3.51 9.93
CA GLY A 114 -19.89 -3.06 10.74
C GLY A 114 -21.10 -2.61 9.92
N ARG A 115 -20.87 -1.92 8.80
CA ARG A 115 -21.95 -1.58 7.85
C ARG A 115 -22.58 -2.81 7.22
N ALA A 116 -21.79 -3.84 6.88
CA ALA A 116 -22.30 -5.09 6.33
C ALA A 116 -23.15 -5.87 7.36
N PHE A 117 -22.79 -5.83 8.64
CA PHE A 117 -23.54 -6.48 9.72
C PHE A 117 -24.66 -5.61 10.33
N GLY A 118 -24.71 -4.31 10.02
CA GLY A 118 -25.69 -3.38 10.56
C GLY A 118 -25.41 -2.92 11.99
N GLU A 119 -24.20 -3.12 12.50
CA GLU A 119 -23.79 -2.77 13.87
C GLU A 119 -22.38 -2.18 13.90
N PRO A 120 -22.09 -1.15 14.73
CA PRO A 120 -20.75 -0.59 14.81
C PRO A 120 -19.78 -1.55 15.53
N LEU A 121 -18.68 -1.90 14.85
CA LEU A 121 -17.62 -2.72 15.42
C LEU A 121 -16.47 -1.85 15.91
N ASN A 122 -15.81 -2.30 16.97
CA ASN A 122 -14.70 -1.59 17.59
C ASN A 122 -13.49 -2.51 17.75
N TYR A 123 -12.34 -1.92 18.06
CA TYR A 123 -11.18 -2.66 18.55
C TYR A 123 -10.78 -2.10 19.93
N TRP A 124 -10.03 -2.89 20.68
CA TRP A 124 -9.52 -2.52 21.99
C TRP A 124 -8.17 -3.16 22.26
N HIS A 125 -7.22 -2.38 22.78
CA HIS A 125 -5.92 -2.88 23.21
C HIS A 125 -5.96 -3.50 24.61
N GLY A 126 -4.91 -4.22 25.00
CA GLY A 126 -4.73 -4.64 26.38
C GLY A 126 -5.81 -5.61 26.86
N ASN A 127 -6.30 -5.39 28.07
CA ASN A 127 -7.27 -6.27 28.71
C ASN A 127 -8.66 -6.16 28.09
N LEU A 128 -9.36 -7.29 28.06
CA LEU A 128 -10.78 -7.32 27.75
C LEU A 128 -11.57 -6.51 28.78
N LEU A 129 -12.55 -5.75 28.28
CA LEU A 129 -13.46 -4.96 29.11
C LEU A 129 -14.64 -5.82 29.63
N VAL A 130 -14.92 -6.93 28.96
CA VAL A 130 -15.90 -7.94 29.38
C VAL A 130 -15.23 -9.31 29.28
N LEU A 131 -15.28 -10.09 30.35
CA LEU A 131 -14.66 -11.42 30.38
C LEU A 131 -15.58 -12.45 29.68
N PRO A 132 -15.13 -13.08 28.59
CA PRO A 132 -15.85 -14.20 28.00
C PRO A 132 -15.60 -15.48 28.82
N LYS A 133 -16.42 -16.51 28.60
CA LYS A 133 -16.07 -17.87 29.04
C LYS A 133 -14.95 -18.38 28.14
N ILE A 134 -13.77 -18.60 28.70
CA ILE A 134 -12.61 -19.08 27.97
C ILE A 134 -12.57 -20.61 28.01
N GLY A 135 -12.41 -21.23 26.83
CA GLY A 135 -12.28 -22.67 26.65
C GLY A 135 -11.57 -23.02 25.34
N PRO A 136 -11.28 -24.32 25.08
CA PRO A 136 -10.60 -24.77 23.86
C PRO A 136 -11.30 -24.38 22.55
N ASP A 137 -12.60 -24.15 22.61
CA ASP A 137 -13.44 -23.69 21.50
C ASP A 137 -13.22 -22.19 21.16
N CYS A 138 -12.47 -21.46 21.98
CA CYS A 138 -12.10 -20.06 21.72
C CYS A 138 -10.91 -19.90 20.76
N VAL A 139 -10.23 -20.99 20.38
CA VAL A 139 -9.09 -20.99 19.46
C VAL A 139 -9.58 -21.08 18.00
N PRO A 140 -9.10 -20.22 17.08
CA PRO A 140 -9.44 -20.27 15.64
C PRO A 140 -9.30 -21.66 15.02
N GLU A 141 -10.34 -22.11 14.29
CA GLU A 141 -10.30 -23.41 13.61
C GLU A 141 -9.36 -23.41 12.40
N SER A 142 -9.11 -22.23 11.83
CA SER A 142 -8.21 -21.97 10.72
C SER A 142 -6.72 -22.16 11.05
N TRP A 143 -6.36 -22.21 12.33
CA TRP A 143 -5.04 -22.66 12.74
C TRP A 143 -4.78 -24.09 12.26
N HIS A 144 -3.59 -24.35 11.70
CA HIS A 144 -3.19 -25.72 11.39
C HIS A 144 -3.26 -26.61 12.64
N LEU A 145 -3.65 -27.88 12.46
CA LEU A 145 -4.08 -28.77 13.55
C LEU A 145 -3.12 -28.83 14.75
N ALA A 146 -1.81 -28.95 14.50
CA ALA A 146 -0.80 -29.00 15.54
C ALA A 146 -0.75 -27.70 16.38
N LYS A 147 -0.85 -26.54 15.73
CA LYS A 147 -0.86 -25.25 16.40
C LYS A 147 -2.16 -25.02 17.17
N ARG A 148 -3.29 -25.39 16.59
CA ARG A 148 -4.59 -25.33 17.28
C ARG A 148 -4.58 -26.14 18.57
N ARG A 149 -4.12 -27.40 18.54
CA ARG A 149 -4.02 -28.25 19.75
C ARG A 149 -3.05 -27.68 20.79
N TYR A 150 -1.91 -27.15 20.34
CA TYR A 150 -0.96 -26.47 21.23
C TYR A 150 -1.61 -25.28 21.96
N LEU A 151 -2.32 -24.43 21.22
CA LEU A 151 -3.04 -23.28 21.76
C LEU A 151 -4.16 -23.72 22.72
N GLN A 152 -4.96 -24.72 22.33
CA GLN A 152 -6.00 -25.30 23.18
C GLN A 152 -5.43 -25.85 24.50
N ARG A 153 -4.29 -26.53 24.44
CA ARG A 153 -3.60 -27.01 25.64
C ARG A 153 -3.10 -25.86 26.51
N CYS A 154 -2.64 -24.76 25.92
CA CYS A 154 -2.28 -23.56 26.67
C CYS A 154 -3.51 -22.92 27.33
N VAL A 155 -4.65 -22.90 26.64
CA VAL A 155 -5.93 -22.46 27.19
C VAL A 155 -6.38 -23.36 28.34
N ASP A 156 -6.22 -24.68 28.24
CA ASP A 156 -6.52 -25.61 29.34
C ASP A 156 -5.64 -25.38 30.58
N MET A 157 -4.35 -25.09 30.36
CA MET A 157 -3.37 -24.92 31.44
C MET A 157 -3.47 -23.55 32.12
N TYR A 158 -3.73 -22.49 31.36
CA TYR A 158 -3.62 -21.11 31.83
C TYR A 158 -4.96 -20.36 31.82
N GLY A 159 -5.97 -20.82 31.09
CA GLY A 159 -7.31 -20.24 31.05
C GLY A 159 -7.30 -18.72 30.85
N THR A 160 -7.87 -17.99 31.81
CA THR A 160 -7.95 -16.53 31.84
C THR A 160 -6.62 -15.83 32.15
N GLU A 161 -5.59 -16.56 32.54
CA GLU A 161 -4.23 -16.03 32.78
C GLU A 161 -3.37 -16.04 31.51
N LEU A 162 -3.90 -16.56 30.38
CA LEU A 162 -3.21 -16.47 29.10
C LEU A 162 -3.24 -15.02 28.60
N ALA A 163 -2.06 -14.43 28.43
CA ALA A 163 -1.89 -13.03 28.05
C ALA A 163 -2.74 -12.65 26.82
N THR A 164 -3.48 -11.56 26.97
CA THR A 164 -4.20 -10.91 25.86
C THR A 164 -3.38 -9.74 25.29
N ALA A 165 -3.93 -9.11 24.25
CA ALA A 165 -3.32 -8.08 23.40
C ALA A 165 -2.28 -7.17 24.08
N GLY A 166 -1.12 -6.97 23.45
CA GLY A 166 -0.16 -5.91 23.75
C GLY A 166 0.68 -5.55 22.52
N THR A 167 1.72 -4.75 22.73
CA THR A 167 2.66 -4.39 21.66
C THR A 167 4.03 -4.98 21.95
N HIS A 168 4.68 -5.56 20.94
CA HIS A 168 6.06 -6.02 21.01
C HIS A 168 6.97 -5.10 20.20
N SER A 169 7.97 -4.52 20.86
CA SER A 169 9.05 -3.81 20.19
C SER A 169 10.17 -4.79 19.87
N ASN A 170 10.45 -4.98 18.58
CA ASN A 170 11.55 -5.79 18.08
C ASN A 170 12.74 -4.88 17.73
N LEU A 171 13.89 -5.08 18.37
CA LEU A 171 15.07 -4.21 18.27
C LEU A 171 16.32 -5.01 17.90
N SER A 172 17.04 -4.58 16.87
CA SER A 172 18.28 -5.20 16.42
C SER A 172 19.37 -4.15 16.19
N LEU A 173 20.59 -4.63 15.91
CA LEU A 173 21.75 -3.83 15.57
C LEU A 173 22.14 -4.07 14.10
N PRO A 174 22.76 -3.09 13.41
CA PRO A 174 23.23 -3.27 12.04
C PRO A 174 24.14 -4.50 11.91
N GLU A 175 23.77 -5.43 11.04
CA GLU A 175 24.55 -6.64 10.79
C GLU A 175 26.00 -6.34 10.31
N PRO A 176 26.25 -5.33 9.45
CA PRO A 176 27.62 -4.93 9.11
C PRO A 176 28.45 -4.51 10.33
N MET A 177 27.84 -3.89 11.34
CA MET A 177 28.54 -3.48 12.58
C MET A 177 28.94 -4.69 13.40
N LEU A 178 28.03 -5.66 13.56
CA LEU A 178 28.29 -6.89 14.30
C LEU A 178 29.37 -7.74 13.61
N ALA A 179 29.28 -7.86 12.29
CA ALA A 179 30.28 -8.56 11.49
C ALA A 179 31.66 -7.89 11.56
N TRP A 180 31.71 -6.56 11.46
CA TRP A 180 32.94 -5.80 11.60
C TRP A 180 33.59 -6.03 12.97
N ASP A 181 32.85 -5.85 14.06
CA ASP A 181 33.39 -5.99 15.41
C ASP A 181 33.85 -7.42 15.70
N PHE A 182 33.08 -8.43 15.26
CA PHE A 182 33.46 -9.84 15.36
C PHE A 182 34.80 -10.12 14.66
N MET A 183 34.99 -9.60 13.43
CA MET A 183 36.23 -9.80 12.68
C MET A 183 37.45 -9.09 13.29
N HIS A 184 37.22 -8.07 14.11
CA HIS A 184 38.26 -7.30 14.80
C HIS A 184 38.53 -7.76 16.23
N LEU A 185 37.83 -8.79 16.71
CA LEU A 185 38.16 -9.43 18.00
C LEU A 185 39.59 -10.01 17.96
N PRO A 186 40.36 -9.89 19.06
CA PRO A 186 41.64 -10.58 19.21
C PRO A 186 41.49 -12.08 18.91
N ALA A 187 42.50 -12.70 18.28
CA ALA A 187 42.44 -14.13 17.93
C ALA A 187 42.13 -15.04 19.14
N ALA A 188 42.59 -14.66 20.33
CA ALA A 188 42.31 -15.36 21.58
C ALA A 188 40.83 -15.22 22.06
N GLU A 189 40.16 -14.13 21.73
CA GLU A 189 38.76 -13.89 22.08
C GLU A 189 37.79 -14.46 21.03
N ARG A 190 38.17 -14.40 19.75
CA ARG A 190 37.40 -14.98 18.65
C ARG A 190 37.47 -16.51 18.66
N GLY A 191 38.64 -17.09 18.91
CA GLY A 191 38.83 -18.55 18.92
C GLY A 191 38.25 -19.24 17.69
N ASP A 192 37.56 -20.37 17.90
CA ASP A 192 36.81 -21.12 16.89
C ASP A 192 35.32 -20.76 16.84
N THR A 193 34.91 -19.63 17.43
CA THR A 193 33.49 -19.21 17.47
C THR A 193 33.01 -18.64 16.15
N HIS A 194 31.70 -18.64 15.93
CA HIS A 194 31.07 -18.08 14.74
C HIS A 194 30.39 -16.73 15.03
N LEU A 195 30.08 -15.99 13.96
CA LEU A 195 29.36 -14.71 14.08
C LEU A 195 28.01 -14.86 14.81
N ASP A 196 27.33 -16.01 14.65
CA ASP A 196 26.08 -16.28 15.36
C ASP A 196 26.29 -16.45 16.87
N ASP A 197 27.41 -17.00 17.33
CA ASP A 197 27.76 -17.06 18.76
C ASP A 197 27.98 -15.66 19.33
N TYR A 198 28.65 -14.80 18.56
CA TYR A 198 28.84 -13.40 18.92
C TYR A 198 27.51 -12.65 19.00
N LYS A 199 26.62 -12.84 18.01
CA LYS A 199 25.25 -12.28 18.02
C LYS A 199 24.45 -12.76 19.23
N ASN A 200 24.51 -14.06 19.55
CA ASN A 200 23.85 -14.62 20.73
C ASN A 200 24.34 -13.94 22.01
N HIS A 201 25.65 -13.76 22.16
CA HIS A 201 26.21 -13.04 23.30
C HIS A 201 25.69 -11.59 23.41
N VAL A 202 25.67 -10.87 22.29
CA VAL A 202 25.19 -9.48 22.21
C VAL A 202 23.72 -9.38 22.57
N TYR A 203 22.86 -10.18 21.95
CA TYR A 203 21.41 -10.09 22.16
C TYR A 203 20.96 -10.62 23.52
N ILE A 204 21.66 -11.61 24.10
CA ILE A 204 21.40 -12.06 25.49
C ILE A 204 21.82 -10.97 26.48
N THR A 205 22.96 -10.33 26.25
CA THR A 205 23.41 -9.19 27.07
C THR A 205 22.44 -8.02 26.97
N GLY A 206 22.00 -7.69 25.75
CA GLY A 206 20.97 -6.68 25.51
C GLY A 206 19.67 -7.01 26.26
N THR A 207 19.18 -8.24 26.14
CA THR A 207 17.97 -8.75 26.83
C THR A 207 18.11 -8.63 28.36
N ARG A 208 19.27 -9.00 28.91
CA ARG A 208 19.59 -8.85 30.34
C ARG A 208 19.50 -7.40 30.80
N PHE A 209 20.18 -6.48 30.11
CA PHE A 209 20.26 -5.10 30.58
C PHE A 209 19.00 -4.31 30.33
N MET A 210 18.31 -4.58 29.23
CA MET A 210 16.97 -4.08 29.01
C MET A 210 16.07 -4.40 30.22
N ARG A 211 16.18 -5.60 30.84
CA ARG A 211 15.36 -6.01 32.00
C ARG A 211 15.51 -5.07 33.20
N ALA A 212 16.70 -4.47 33.38
CA ALA A 212 16.93 -3.47 34.42
C ALA A 212 16.00 -2.26 34.27
N PHE A 213 15.59 -1.93 33.03
CA PHE A 213 14.74 -0.77 32.71
C PHE A 213 13.26 -1.13 32.50
N ALA A 214 12.85 -2.39 32.74
CA ALA A 214 11.49 -2.85 32.52
C ALA A 214 10.41 -2.00 33.22
N ALA A 215 10.68 -1.58 34.47
CA ALA A 215 9.79 -0.70 35.22
C ALA A 215 9.56 0.65 34.52
N VAL A 216 10.59 1.21 33.88
CA VAL A 216 10.48 2.44 33.08
C VAL A 216 9.57 2.21 31.89
N PHE A 217 9.76 1.10 31.15
CA PHE A 217 8.95 0.77 29.99
C PHE A 217 7.47 0.61 30.39
N ILE A 218 7.18 -0.14 31.46
CA ILE A 218 5.81 -0.32 31.98
C ILE A 218 5.16 1.00 32.34
N ALA A 219 5.87 1.89 33.07
CA ALA A 219 5.30 3.14 33.53
C ALA A 219 5.12 4.16 32.40
N ALA A 220 6.08 4.24 31.46
CA ALA A 220 6.04 5.18 30.34
C ALA A 220 5.00 4.80 29.27
N SER A 221 4.73 3.50 29.10
CA SER A 221 3.71 2.98 28.18
C SER A 221 2.35 2.75 28.86
N ALA A 222 2.14 3.19 30.10
CA ALA A 222 0.94 2.82 30.84
C ALA A 222 -0.32 3.44 30.21
N SER A 223 -1.22 2.59 29.71
CA SER A 223 -2.43 2.98 28.97
C SER A 223 -3.69 2.19 29.37
N THR A 224 -3.61 1.27 30.33
CA THR A 224 -4.69 0.31 30.65
C THR A 224 -5.30 0.50 32.06
N PRO A 225 -5.98 1.63 32.37
CA PRO A 225 -6.54 1.86 33.71
C PRO A 225 -7.89 1.15 33.97
N LEU A 226 -8.44 0.45 32.97
CA LEU A 226 -9.77 -0.18 33.03
C LEU A 226 -9.68 -1.69 33.27
N GLN A 227 -10.58 -2.22 34.09
CA GLN A 227 -10.64 -3.63 34.43
C GLN A 227 -12.07 -4.18 34.31
N ALA A 228 -12.21 -5.32 33.65
CA ALA A 228 -13.46 -6.08 33.68
C ALA A 228 -13.75 -6.64 35.07
N SER A 229 -15.00 -6.55 35.51
CA SER A 229 -15.48 -7.05 36.80
C SER A 229 -16.93 -7.53 36.67
N GLU A 230 -17.49 -8.09 37.74
CA GLU A 230 -18.87 -8.55 37.80
C GLU A 230 -19.55 -8.01 39.06
N GLU A 231 -20.78 -7.51 38.93
CA GLU A 231 -21.59 -7.03 40.04
C GLU A 231 -23.02 -7.60 39.92
N ASN A 232 -23.45 -8.35 40.94
CA ASN A 232 -24.76 -9.03 40.97
C ASN A 232 -25.05 -9.89 39.71
N GLY A 233 -24.07 -10.63 39.20
CA GLY A 233 -24.25 -11.46 38.01
C GLY A 233 -24.12 -10.72 36.67
N LYS A 234 -23.80 -9.41 36.68
CA LYS A 234 -23.72 -8.58 35.48
C LYS A 234 -22.28 -8.09 35.24
N PRO A 235 -21.78 -8.15 34.00
CA PRO A 235 -20.46 -7.61 33.67
C PRO A 235 -20.45 -6.09 33.81
N VAL A 236 -19.42 -5.55 34.46
CA VAL A 236 -19.18 -4.11 34.63
C VAL A 236 -17.72 -3.79 34.37
N VAL A 237 -17.44 -2.58 33.87
CA VAL A 237 -16.07 -2.08 33.68
C VAL A 237 -15.74 -1.13 34.83
N ARG A 238 -14.64 -1.40 35.55
CA ARG A 238 -14.17 -0.56 36.66
C ARG A 238 -12.96 0.27 36.26
N LEU A 239 -12.97 1.53 36.67
CA LEU A 239 -11.84 2.44 36.62
C LEU A 239 -10.95 2.19 37.83
N THR A 240 -9.77 1.64 37.59
CA THR A 240 -8.83 1.27 38.66
C THR A 240 -7.96 2.46 39.08
N PRO A 241 -7.35 2.41 40.28
CA PRO A 241 -6.28 3.33 40.66
C PRO A 241 -4.92 2.97 40.02
N PHE A 242 -4.84 1.90 39.24
CA PHE A 242 -3.59 1.39 38.66
C PHE A 242 -3.30 1.99 37.30
N GLU A 243 -2.02 2.16 36.98
CA GLU A 243 -1.54 2.72 35.72
C GLU A 243 -1.60 1.69 34.59
N SER A 244 -1.22 0.43 34.87
CA SER A 244 -1.26 -0.68 33.91
C SER A 244 -1.93 -1.89 34.55
N VAL A 245 -3.22 -2.10 34.27
CA VAL A 245 -3.94 -3.30 34.71
C VAL A 245 -3.47 -4.52 33.90
N ARG A 246 -3.05 -4.35 32.64
CA ARG A 246 -2.56 -5.47 31.81
C ARG A 246 -1.43 -6.24 32.47
N ASN A 247 -0.39 -5.53 32.94
CA ASN A 247 0.73 -6.17 33.62
C ASN A 247 0.35 -6.82 34.96
N LEU A 248 -0.75 -6.38 35.58
CA LEU A 248 -1.28 -6.96 36.82
C LEU A 248 -2.20 -8.16 36.58
N THR A 249 -2.93 -8.18 35.47
CA THR A 249 -3.82 -9.30 35.07
C THR A 249 -3.03 -10.50 34.59
N PHE A 250 -1.90 -10.25 33.92
CA PHE A 250 -1.03 -11.30 33.40
C PHE A 250 0.36 -11.18 34.03
N PRO A 251 0.54 -11.57 35.31
CA PRO A 251 1.86 -11.61 35.92
C PRO A 251 2.69 -12.75 35.32
N ASN A 252 4.01 -12.60 35.20
CA ASN A 252 4.87 -13.72 34.81
C ASN A 252 4.80 -14.80 35.90
N PRO A 253 4.57 -16.08 35.57
CA PRO A 253 4.61 -17.14 36.56
C PRO A 253 6.00 -17.19 37.22
N PRO A 254 6.09 -17.36 38.56
CA PRO A 254 7.38 -17.44 39.25
C PRO A 254 8.32 -18.50 38.69
N ALA A 255 7.78 -19.58 38.11
CA ALA A 255 8.54 -20.65 37.47
C ALA A 255 9.24 -20.23 36.15
N LEU A 256 8.84 -19.11 35.55
CA LEU A 256 9.46 -18.54 34.34
C LEU A 256 10.48 -17.42 34.64
N ASP A 257 10.50 -16.90 35.86
CA ASP A 257 11.48 -15.93 36.33
C ASP A 257 12.76 -16.64 36.79
N VAL A 258 13.39 -17.38 35.88
CA VAL A 258 14.57 -18.19 36.18
C VAL A 258 15.78 -17.29 36.37
N PRO A 259 16.37 -17.24 37.58
CA PRO A 259 17.62 -16.55 37.80
C PRO A 259 18.66 -17.06 36.83
N ASP A 260 19.54 -16.17 36.40
CA ASP A 260 20.71 -16.47 35.58
C ASP A 260 20.43 -16.80 34.11
N LEU A 261 19.15 -16.92 33.71
CA LEU A 261 18.77 -17.30 32.35
C LEU A 261 19.40 -16.43 31.27
N ASN A 262 19.40 -15.10 31.44
CA ASN A 262 20.05 -14.17 30.51
C ASN A 262 21.42 -13.68 31.01
N ARG A 263 22.03 -14.39 31.97
CA ARG A 263 23.36 -14.01 32.48
C ARG A 263 24.44 -14.20 31.42
N SER A 264 24.35 -15.26 30.63
CA SER A 264 25.29 -15.61 29.56
C SER A 264 24.61 -16.52 28.52
N HIS A 265 25.18 -16.62 27.31
CA HIS A 265 24.68 -17.56 26.29
C HIS A 265 24.69 -19.03 26.75
N PRO A 266 25.75 -19.54 27.41
CA PRO A 266 25.72 -20.88 27.99
C PRO A 266 24.63 -21.08 29.06
N ASP A 267 24.41 -20.10 29.93
CA ASP A 267 23.33 -20.17 30.92
C ASP A 267 21.95 -20.19 30.25
N TYR A 268 21.75 -19.34 29.23
CA TYR A 268 20.52 -19.31 28.44
C TYR A 268 20.20 -20.67 27.84
N LEU A 269 21.16 -21.29 27.15
CA LEU A 269 20.97 -22.62 26.57
C LEU A 269 20.63 -23.61 27.68
N ARG A 270 21.51 -23.77 28.68
CA ARG A 270 21.35 -24.78 29.74
C ARG A 270 20.00 -24.67 30.45
N LEU A 271 19.65 -23.48 30.92
CA LEU A 271 18.42 -23.24 31.68
C LEU A 271 17.18 -23.36 30.78
N SER A 272 17.26 -22.94 29.51
CA SER A 272 16.17 -23.13 28.55
C SER A 272 15.90 -24.61 28.27
N TYR A 273 16.97 -25.41 28.11
CA TYR A 273 16.89 -26.86 27.97
C TYR A 273 16.29 -27.53 29.22
N GLU A 274 16.68 -27.09 30.42
CA GLU A 274 16.11 -27.57 31.69
C GLU A 274 14.62 -27.25 31.80
N LEU A 275 14.20 -26.04 31.45
CA LEU A 275 12.80 -25.64 31.41
C LEU A 275 11.97 -26.53 30.47
N VAL A 276 12.43 -26.73 29.23
CA VAL A 276 11.75 -27.62 28.27
C VAL A 276 11.67 -29.06 28.79
N ARG A 277 12.73 -29.57 29.43
CA ARG A 277 12.73 -30.92 30.05
C ARG A 277 11.74 -31.03 31.21
N SER A 278 11.56 -29.96 31.98
CA SER A 278 10.58 -29.90 33.08
C SER A 278 9.12 -29.75 32.63
N GLY A 279 8.88 -29.70 31.31
CA GLY A 279 7.53 -29.57 30.74
C GLY A 279 7.07 -28.12 30.55
N VAL A 280 7.93 -27.14 30.85
CA VAL A 280 7.64 -25.72 30.62
C VAL A 280 7.72 -25.43 29.12
N ARG A 281 6.63 -24.92 28.57
CA ARG A 281 6.55 -24.45 27.18
C ARG A 281 6.66 -22.92 27.18
N PHE A 282 7.74 -22.38 26.63
CA PHE A 282 7.99 -20.93 26.58
C PHE A 282 8.63 -20.53 25.24
N GLY A 283 8.53 -19.25 24.87
CA GLY A 283 9.18 -18.68 23.68
C GLY A 283 10.53 -18.04 24.02
N ASN A 284 11.31 -17.66 23.00
CA ASN A 284 12.68 -17.14 23.18
C ASN A 284 12.79 -15.82 23.98
N ASN A 285 11.70 -15.14 24.38
CA ASN A 285 11.76 -13.82 25.01
C ASN A 285 11.00 -13.79 26.36
N ASN A 286 11.75 -13.67 27.45
CA ASN A 286 11.33 -14.01 28.83
C ASN A 286 11.04 -12.81 29.74
N TRP A 287 10.28 -11.83 29.26
CA TRP A 287 10.02 -10.64 30.07
C TRP A 287 8.72 -10.73 30.87
N ILE A 288 7.64 -11.30 30.32
CA ILE A 288 6.33 -11.53 30.98
C ILE A 288 5.55 -12.60 30.15
N PRO A 289 4.37 -13.07 30.60
CA PRO A 289 4.01 -14.44 31.02
C PRO A 289 4.13 -15.56 29.98
N VAL A 290 3.82 -16.80 30.40
CA VAL A 290 3.64 -17.96 29.52
C VAL A 290 2.67 -17.59 28.39
N ARG A 291 3.17 -17.58 27.16
CA ARG A 291 2.35 -17.40 25.97
C ARG A 291 2.65 -18.49 24.94
N ALA A 292 1.59 -18.88 24.25
CA ALA A 292 1.66 -19.61 23.01
C ALA A 292 1.94 -18.63 21.84
N ARG A 293 3.14 -18.69 21.24
CA ARG A 293 3.47 -17.84 20.07
C ARG A 293 2.72 -18.28 18.82
N SER A 294 2.11 -17.35 18.09
CA SER A 294 1.33 -17.48 16.85
C SER A 294 2.19 -17.75 15.60
N GLN A 295 3.39 -17.17 15.41
CA GLN A 295 4.29 -17.52 14.28
C GLN A 295 5.80 -17.44 14.60
N ALA A 296 6.58 -18.30 13.94
CA ALA A 296 8.02 -18.17 13.71
C ALA A 296 8.39 -19.04 12.49
N GLU A 297 8.58 -18.43 11.33
CA GLU A 297 8.84 -19.08 10.02
C GLU A 297 9.98 -20.13 9.99
N PRO A 298 11.09 -20.02 10.75
CA PRO A 298 12.10 -21.08 10.75
C PRO A 298 11.60 -22.39 11.37
N VAL A 299 10.57 -22.31 12.21
CA VAL A 299 10.06 -23.45 12.98
C VAL A 299 8.96 -24.19 12.23
N GLU A 300 8.17 -23.52 11.39
CA GLU A 300 7.14 -24.21 10.59
C GLU A 300 7.73 -25.26 9.65
N ARG A 301 8.95 -25.04 9.15
CA ARG A 301 9.69 -26.05 8.35
C ARG A 301 10.11 -27.28 9.16
N LEU A 302 10.30 -27.13 10.48
CA LEU A 302 10.70 -28.22 11.38
C LEU A 302 9.50 -28.94 12.03
N ILE A 303 8.30 -28.34 12.05
CA ILE A 303 7.07 -28.92 12.61
C ILE A 303 6.21 -29.63 11.53
N GLN A 304 6.76 -29.92 10.35
CA GLN A 304 5.98 -30.54 9.26
C GLN A 304 5.46 -31.96 9.56
N VAL A 305 6.07 -32.67 10.51
CA VAL A 305 5.59 -33.98 10.97
C VAL A 305 4.79 -33.80 12.26
N THR A 306 3.48 -33.99 12.18
CA THR A 306 2.57 -33.90 13.32
C THR A 306 2.43 -35.24 14.03
N SER A 307 2.05 -35.19 15.32
CA SER A 307 1.61 -36.37 16.07
C SER A 307 0.54 -37.17 15.33
N ASP A 308 -0.34 -36.51 14.57
CA ASP A 308 -1.43 -37.16 13.85
C ASP A 308 -0.96 -37.86 12.57
N GLN A 309 -0.02 -37.27 11.81
CA GLN A 309 0.61 -37.99 10.69
C GLN A 309 1.34 -39.24 11.19
N LEU A 310 1.91 -39.20 12.39
CA LEU A 310 2.48 -40.35 13.06
C LEU A 310 1.43 -41.35 13.53
N HIS A 311 0.32 -40.91 14.13
CA HIS A 311 -0.81 -41.79 14.44
C HIS A 311 -1.37 -42.45 13.18
N ASP A 312 -1.43 -41.75 12.04
CA ASP A 312 -1.94 -42.27 10.77
C ASP A 312 -0.99 -43.30 10.16
N ILE A 313 0.33 -43.08 10.26
CA ILE A 313 1.36 -44.07 9.90
C ILE A 313 1.31 -45.27 10.87
N TYR A 314 1.15 -45.04 12.18
CA TYR A 314 1.02 -46.04 13.25
C TYR A 314 -0.20 -46.93 13.06
N ALA A 315 -1.36 -46.32 12.76
CA ALA A 315 -2.61 -47.02 12.46
C ALA A 315 -2.52 -47.88 11.20
N ARG A 316 -1.64 -47.52 10.24
CA ARG A 316 -1.38 -48.31 9.02
C ARG A 316 -0.40 -49.48 9.23
N GLY A 317 0.13 -49.67 10.45
CA GLY A 317 0.89 -50.87 10.83
C GLY A 317 2.27 -51.02 10.17
N LEU A 318 2.87 -49.93 9.67
CA LEU A 318 4.12 -49.94 8.89
C LEU A 318 5.41 -50.08 9.74
N PHE A 319 5.35 -50.70 10.92
CA PHE A 319 6.48 -50.78 11.87
C PHE A 319 6.98 -52.21 12.04
N ALA A 320 8.30 -52.38 12.16
CA ALA A 320 8.92 -53.66 12.45
C ALA A 320 8.56 -54.14 13.87
N ALA A 321 8.22 -55.43 14.00
CA ALA A 321 7.86 -56.03 15.27
C ALA A 321 9.04 -55.98 16.27
N GLY A 322 8.92 -55.16 17.31
CA GLY A 322 9.90 -55.10 18.42
C GLY A 322 10.05 -53.75 19.11
N GLU A 323 9.63 -52.64 18.50
CA GLU A 323 9.74 -51.30 19.08
C GLU A 323 8.37 -50.69 19.36
N THR A 324 7.70 -51.16 20.41
CA THR A 324 6.52 -50.46 20.94
C THR A 324 6.98 -49.24 21.76
N ARG A 325 6.98 -48.05 21.16
CA ARG A 325 6.81 -46.80 21.91
C ARG A 325 5.35 -46.37 21.79
N ASN A 326 4.76 -45.94 22.91
CA ASN A 326 3.41 -45.35 22.93
C ASN A 326 3.41 -44.12 22.01
N VAL A 327 2.37 -43.95 21.18
CA VAL A 327 2.30 -42.86 20.21
C VAL A 327 2.24 -41.49 20.90
N GLU A 328 1.62 -41.41 22.08
CA GLU A 328 1.63 -40.19 22.91
C GLU A 328 3.05 -39.81 23.35
N ASP A 329 3.89 -40.80 23.66
CA ASP A 329 5.29 -40.57 24.04
C ASP A 329 6.11 -40.07 22.85
N MET A 330 5.87 -40.61 21.65
CA MET A 330 6.51 -40.15 20.41
C MET A 330 6.12 -38.71 20.07
N ALA A 331 4.84 -38.37 20.22
CA ALA A 331 4.32 -37.02 20.03
C ALA A 331 4.98 -36.02 20.99
N ALA A 332 5.02 -36.36 22.28
CA ALA A 332 5.67 -35.55 23.30
C ALA A 332 7.19 -35.40 23.04
N GLN A 333 7.84 -36.44 22.50
CA GLN A 333 9.25 -36.38 22.12
C GLN A 333 9.48 -35.41 20.95
N ILE A 334 8.60 -35.40 19.93
CA ILE A 334 8.70 -34.46 18.80
C ILE A 334 8.45 -33.03 19.23
N GLU A 335 7.42 -32.78 20.05
CA GLU A 335 7.19 -31.45 20.62
C GLU A 335 8.43 -30.97 21.39
N ARG A 336 9.06 -31.84 22.17
CA ARG A 336 10.30 -31.54 22.90
C ARG A 336 11.47 -31.23 21.96
N GLN A 337 11.67 -32.02 20.91
CA GLN A 337 12.72 -31.79 19.91
C GLN A 337 12.50 -30.47 19.15
N ASN A 338 11.24 -30.14 18.84
CA ASN A 338 10.90 -28.87 18.19
C ASN A 338 11.17 -27.66 19.11
N LEU A 339 10.93 -27.80 20.42
CA LEU A 339 11.27 -26.76 21.40
C LEU A 339 12.79 -26.62 21.57
N PHE A 340 13.55 -27.72 21.56
CA PHE A 340 15.02 -27.67 21.57
C PHE A 340 15.58 -26.99 20.32
N ALA A 341 15.10 -27.35 19.13
CA ALA A 341 15.54 -26.74 17.89
C ALA A 341 15.31 -25.21 17.85
N ARG A 342 14.29 -24.70 18.57
CA ARG A 342 14.07 -23.25 18.72
C ARG A 342 15.10 -22.57 19.60
N ILE A 343 15.53 -23.24 20.67
CA ILE A 343 16.57 -22.74 21.59
C ILE A 343 17.89 -22.59 20.83
N ASP A 344 18.15 -23.48 19.87
CA ASP A 344 19.38 -23.49 19.06
C ASP A 344 19.39 -22.45 17.92
N LEU A 345 18.27 -21.77 17.64
CA LEU A 345 18.24 -20.72 16.61
C LEU A 345 19.04 -19.48 17.07
N PRO A 346 19.92 -18.93 16.22
CA PRO A 346 20.63 -17.69 16.54
C PRO A 346 19.67 -16.54 16.85
N MET A 347 19.93 -15.83 17.94
CA MET A 347 19.25 -14.61 18.30
C MET A 347 19.62 -13.50 17.31
N ALA A 348 18.60 -12.77 16.87
CA ALA A 348 18.77 -11.67 15.90
C ALA A 348 18.23 -10.33 16.42
N ARG A 349 17.56 -10.32 17.58
CA ARG A 349 16.89 -9.14 18.14
C ARG A 349 16.63 -9.28 19.64
N VAL A 350 16.46 -8.14 20.31
CA VAL A 350 15.83 -8.03 21.62
C VAL A 350 14.36 -7.69 21.43
N GLU A 351 13.48 -8.33 22.20
CA GLU A 351 12.05 -8.04 22.21
C GLU A 351 11.64 -7.45 23.56
N VAL A 352 10.91 -6.33 23.53
CA VAL A 352 10.36 -5.68 24.73
C VAL A 352 8.84 -5.60 24.60
N ARG A 353 8.10 -6.02 25.62
CA ARG A 353 6.62 -6.04 25.60
C ARG A 353 6.05 -5.05 26.59
N THR A 354 5.09 -4.26 26.13
CA THR A 354 4.47 -3.16 26.89
C THR A 354 3.01 -2.93 26.48
N ASP A 355 2.31 -2.02 27.17
CA ASP A 355 0.91 -1.63 26.92
C ASP A 355 0.82 -0.58 25.79
N ASP A 356 1.29 -0.89 24.58
CA ASP A 356 1.84 0.13 23.69
C ASP A 356 1.04 0.46 22.40
N PRO A 357 -0.30 0.65 22.40
CA PRO A 357 -0.81 1.35 21.21
C PRO A 357 -1.94 2.37 21.40
N CYS A 358 -2.08 3.06 22.54
CA CYS A 358 -3.04 4.19 22.66
C CYS A 358 -2.40 5.53 23.03
N HIS A 359 -1.11 5.71 22.77
CA HIS A 359 -0.45 6.97 23.06
C HIS A 359 -0.64 7.98 21.92
N ASP A 360 -0.32 9.23 22.24
CA ASP A 360 -0.04 10.26 21.23
C ASP A 360 1.13 9.78 20.36
N LEU A 361 1.08 10.03 19.05
CA LEU A 361 2.07 9.54 18.08
C LEU A 361 3.52 9.83 18.52
N ALA A 362 3.78 11.04 19.04
CA ALA A 362 5.09 11.44 19.53
C ALA A 362 5.58 10.59 20.71
N LEU A 363 4.68 10.17 21.62
CA LEU A 363 5.05 9.35 22.77
C LEU A 363 5.36 7.90 22.35
N ASP A 364 4.66 7.34 21.36
CA ASP A 364 5.02 6.04 20.79
C ASP A 364 6.43 6.09 20.14
N VAL A 365 6.73 7.15 19.39
CA VAL A 365 8.07 7.40 18.83
C VAL A 365 9.11 7.50 19.95
N ALA A 366 8.82 8.26 21.02
CA ALA A 366 9.72 8.44 22.15
C ALA A 366 10.02 7.11 22.86
N ASN A 367 9.00 6.30 23.12
CA ASN A 367 9.13 4.99 23.78
C ASN A 367 10.01 4.04 22.97
N LEU A 368 9.78 3.92 21.65
CA LEU A 368 10.60 3.04 20.80
C LEU A 368 12.03 3.59 20.65
N THR A 369 12.19 4.91 20.56
CA THR A 369 13.49 5.59 20.47
C THR A 369 14.34 5.36 21.72
N LEU A 370 13.75 5.47 22.92
CA LEU A 370 14.45 5.17 24.16
C LEU A 370 14.95 3.72 24.19
N LYS A 371 14.09 2.76 23.83
CA LYS A 371 14.48 1.34 23.77
C LYS A 371 15.60 1.13 22.74
N HIS A 372 15.52 1.74 21.56
CA HIS A 372 16.58 1.68 20.55
C HIS A 372 17.92 2.23 21.04
N LEU A 373 17.92 3.42 21.64
CA LEU A 373 19.12 4.05 22.20
C LEU A 373 19.74 3.26 23.35
N LEU A 374 18.92 2.65 24.22
CA LEU A 374 19.40 1.78 25.27
C LEU A 374 20.12 0.55 24.69
N LEU A 375 19.59 -0.08 23.63
CA LEU A 375 20.25 -1.21 22.99
C LEU A 375 21.61 -0.80 22.39
N LEU A 376 21.66 0.35 21.72
CA LEU A 376 22.91 0.92 21.23
C LEU A 376 23.89 1.18 22.38
N ARG A 377 23.43 1.75 23.49
CA ARG A 377 24.28 2.01 24.65
C ARG A 377 24.84 0.73 25.27
N PHE A 378 24.02 -0.30 25.42
CA PHE A 378 24.45 -1.60 25.96
C PHE A 378 25.53 -2.25 25.10
N TYR A 379 25.45 -2.06 23.78
CA TYR A 379 26.46 -2.56 22.86
C TYR A 379 27.73 -1.70 22.86
N ALA A 380 27.58 -0.39 22.94
CA ALA A 380 28.69 0.56 22.80
C ALA A 380 29.57 0.68 24.06
N ASP A 381 28.96 0.56 25.24
CA ASP A 381 29.65 0.71 26.53
C ASP A 381 29.43 -0.54 27.41
N PRO A 382 30.41 -1.47 27.44
CA PRO A 382 30.31 -2.73 28.20
C PRO A 382 30.16 -2.55 29.72
N ASP A 383 30.49 -1.37 30.26
CA ASP A 383 30.36 -1.09 31.68
C ASP A 383 29.00 -0.45 32.03
N PHE A 384 28.25 0.04 31.04
CA PHE A 384 26.92 0.59 31.26
C PHE A 384 25.93 -0.49 31.69
N ALA A 385 25.19 -0.23 32.78
CA ALA A 385 24.24 -1.15 33.41
C ALA A 385 24.81 -2.51 33.89
N ARG A 386 26.14 -2.69 33.88
CA ARG A 386 26.83 -3.93 34.29
C ARG A 386 26.52 -4.38 35.73
N GLY A 387 26.06 -3.46 36.58
CA GLY A 387 25.58 -3.75 37.93
C GLY A 387 24.38 -4.71 37.98
N PHE A 388 23.61 -4.83 36.89
CA PHE A 388 22.50 -5.77 36.78
C PHE A 388 22.98 -7.14 36.26
N ARG A 389 23.10 -8.11 37.16
CA ARG A 389 23.72 -9.43 36.93
C ARG A 389 22.72 -10.47 36.43
N TYR A 390 21.42 -10.22 36.55
CA TYR A 390 20.34 -11.20 36.28
C TYR A 390 20.29 -12.37 37.28
N ASP A 391 20.84 -12.18 38.49
CA ASP A 391 20.80 -13.21 39.54
C ASP A 391 19.46 -13.23 40.29
N ALA A 392 19.35 -14.10 41.29
CA ALA A 392 18.11 -14.28 42.05
C ALA A 392 17.64 -13.00 42.77
N GLU A 393 18.55 -12.12 43.18
CA GLU A 393 18.18 -10.87 43.85
C GLU A 393 17.75 -9.81 42.84
N ASP A 394 18.45 -9.70 41.72
CA ASP A 394 18.08 -8.79 40.63
C ASP A 394 16.71 -9.12 40.01
N ILE A 395 16.42 -10.41 39.81
CA ILE A 395 15.12 -10.84 39.26
C ILE A 395 13.98 -10.54 40.24
N LYS A 396 14.17 -10.83 41.53
CA LYS A 396 13.17 -10.45 42.56
C LYS A 396 12.97 -8.93 42.61
N ARG A 397 14.05 -8.15 42.53
CA ARG A 397 14.01 -6.68 42.52
C ARG A 397 13.28 -6.13 41.30
N ALA A 398 13.64 -6.61 40.10
CA ALA A 398 12.96 -6.25 38.86
C ALA A 398 11.46 -6.52 38.96
N ARG A 399 11.05 -7.69 39.48
CA ARG A 399 9.63 -8.01 39.66
C ARG A 399 8.92 -7.10 40.66
N ARG A 400 9.57 -6.71 41.77
CA ARG A 400 9.01 -5.71 42.69
C ARG A 400 8.82 -4.37 42.00
N ASN A 401 9.83 -3.92 41.27
CA ASN A 401 9.81 -2.64 40.55
C ASN A 401 8.74 -2.60 39.47
N GLU A 402 8.56 -3.68 38.71
CA GLU A 402 7.53 -3.80 37.67
C GLU A 402 6.11 -3.75 38.25
N ASN A 403 5.88 -4.43 39.39
CA ASN A 403 4.61 -4.37 40.09
C ASN A 403 4.30 -2.97 40.62
N LEU A 404 5.32 -2.28 41.16
CA LEU A 404 5.19 -0.89 41.60
C LEU A 404 4.91 0.05 40.42
N ALA A 405 5.64 -0.10 39.32
CA ALA A 405 5.43 0.66 38.10
C ALA A 405 4.01 0.44 37.51
N ALA A 406 3.51 -0.79 37.50
CA ALA A 406 2.16 -1.07 37.02
C ALA A 406 1.07 -0.45 37.90
N LYS A 407 1.28 -0.36 39.23
CA LYS A 407 0.31 0.21 40.18
C LYS A 407 0.37 1.73 40.25
N GLU A 408 1.57 2.30 40.34
CA GLU A 408 1.81 3.70 40.70
C GLU A 408 2.46 4.51 39.56
N GLY A 409 2.89 3.86 38.48
CA GLY A 409 3.54 4.50 37.34
C GLY A 409 4.82 5.22 37.74
N LEU A 410 5.05 6.40 37.15
CA LEU A 410 6.24 7.22 37.40
C LEU A 410 6.29 7.82 38.82
N LYS A 411 5.19 7.73 39.58
CA LYS A 411 5.12 8.15 41.00
C LYS A 411 5.67 7.08 41.94
N ALA A 412 5.90 5.85 41.45
CA ALA A 412 6.45 4.75 42.22
C ALA A 412 7.84 5.08 42.79
N VAL A 413 8.12 4.61 44.01
CA VAL A 413 9.48 4.51 44.56
C VAL A 413 9.96 3.08 44.39
N ILE A 414 10.92 2.86 43.50
CA ILE A 414 11.49 1.56 43.17
C ILE A 414 12.84 1.35 43.86
N GLU A 415 13.36 0.13 43.84
CA GLU A 415 14.76 -0.13 44.17
C GLU A 415 15.60 0.00 42.90
N ASP A 416 16.52 0.96 42.85
CA ASP A 416 17.40 1.20 41.70
C ASP A 416 18.01 -0.13 41.21
N PRO A 417 17.79 -0.49 39.94
CA PRO A 417 18.27 -1.77 39.41
C PRO A 417 19.80 -1.87 39.41
N LEU A 418 20.52 -0.75 39.39
CA LEU A 418 21.98 -0.68 39.32
C LEU A 418 22.64 -0.50 40.69
N THR A 419 21.99 0.21 41.61
CA THR A 419 22.57 0.54 42.93
C THR A 419 21.88 -0.10 44.12
N ALA A 420 20.71 -0.72 43.92
CA ALA A 420 19.82 -1.27 44.95
C ALA A 420 19.29 -0.25 45.98
N LYS A 421 19.51 1.06 45.76
CA LYS A 421 19.01 2.13 46.64
C LYS A 421 17.59 2.53 46.23
N PRO A 422 16.73 2.98 47.17
CA PRO A 422 15.43 3.53 46.81
C PRO A 422 15.57 4.75 45.87
N VAL A 423 14.77 4.80 44.80
CA VAL A 423 14.74 5.90 43.83
C VAL A 423 13.33 6.09 43.29
N ALA A 424 12.90 7.34 43.10
CA ALA A 424 11.65 7.62 42.40
C ALA A 424 11.78 7.20 40.93
N LEU A 425 10.78 6.51 40.37
CA LEU A 425 10.86 6.01 39.00
C LEU A 425 10.97 7.14 37.97
N SER A 426 10.30 8.27 38.20
CA SER A 426 10.47 9.52 37.44
C SER A 426 11.91 10.03 37.46
N ALA A 427 12.58 10.00 38.61
CA ALA A 427 13.98 10.39 38.74
C ALA A 427 14.92 9.40 38.03
N PHE A 428 14.62 8.10 38.07
CA PHE A 428 15.36 7.08 37.33
C PHE A 428 15.18 7.22 35.81
N LEU A 429 13.97 7.56 35.33
CA LEU A 429 13.73 7.91 33.92
C LEU A 429 14.51 9.17 33.54
N ALA A 430 14.46 10.24 34.34
CA ALA A 430 15.22 11.47 34.09
C ALA A 430 16.74 11.20 33.99
N TRP A 431 17.27 10.38 34.91
CA TRP A 431 18.65 9.93 34.87
C TRP A 431 18.94 9.14 33.58
N THR A 432 18.06 8.20 33.21
CA THR A 432 18.20 7.40 31.98
C THR A 432 18.27 8.30 30.75
N LEU A 433 17.36 9.28 30.62
CA LEU A 433 17.34 10.25 29.53
C LEU A 433 18.63 11.08 29.50
N GLN A 434 19.16 11.49 30.65
CA GLN A 434 20.44 12.19 30.73
C GLN A 434 21.62 11.31 30.26
N GLN A 435 21.61 10.02 30.58
CA GLN A 435 22.64 9.08 30.08
C GLN A 435 22.54 8.86 28.56
N MET A 436 21.33 8.90 28.00
CA MET A 436 21.10 8.72 26.56
C MET A 436 21.35 10.00 25.75
N ARG A 437 21.20 11.18 26.38
CA ARG A 437 21.24 12.49 25.70
C ARG A 437 22.43 12.67 24.75
N PRO A 438 23.69 12.42 25.15
CA PRO A 438 24.82 12.62 24.22
C PRO A 438 24.73 11.78 22.96
N MET A 439 24.29 10.52 23.08
CA MET A 439 24.11 9.62 21.94
C MET A 439 22.89 10.03 21.10
N ALA A 440 21.79 10.43 21.74
CA ALA A 440 20.60 10.91 21.05
C ALA A 440 20.89 12.17 20.24
N GLU A 441 21.60 13.15 20.80
CA GLU A 441 22.01 14.38 20.11
C GLU A 441 22.91 14.06 18.91
N ALA A 442 23.90 13.17 19.07
CA ALA A 442 24.80 12.76 17.99
C ALA A 442 24.10 12.00 16.85
N LEU A 443 22.97 11.32 17.15
CA LEU A 443 22.15 10.61 16.17
C LEU A 443 20.97 11.44 15.63
N GLY A 444 20.76 12.67 16.13
CA GLY A 444 19.62 13.51 15.77
C GLY A 444 18.27 13.03 16.32
N LEU A 445 18.28 12.24 17.40
CA LEU A 445 17.11 11.60 18.01
C LEU A 445 16.67 12.24 19.34
N TRP A 446 17.26 13.36 19.75
CA TRP A 446 16.92 13.99 21.05
C TRP A 446 15.52 14.62 21.07
N GLU A 447 15.06 15.16 19.94
CA GLU A 447 13.72 15.73 19.81
C GLU A 447 12.64 14.65 19.97
N ASP A 448 12.89 13.44 19.47
CA ASP A 448 11.99 12.29 19.63
C ASP A 448 11.76 11.93 21.10
N LEU A 449 12.70 12.24 22.01
CA LEU A 449 12.62 11.91 23.44
C LEU A 449 11.88 12.96 24.28
N GLN A 450 11.49 14.12 23.73
CA GLN A 450 10.84 15.19 24.51
C GLN A 450 9.57 14.74 25.26
N PRO A 451 8.70 13.87 24.71
CA PRO A 451 7.55 13.35 25.45
C PRO A 451 7.95 12.61 26.74
N LEU A 452 9.05 11.86 26.71
CA LEU A 452 9.57 11.16 27.90
C LEU A 452 10.22 12.11 28.90
N VAL A 453 10.86 13.20 28.42
CA VAL A 453 11.36 14.28 29.29
C VAL A 453 10.20 14.94 30.05
N ALA A 454 9.09 15.22 29.35
CA ALA A 454 7.89 15.77 29.97
C ALA A 454 7.29 14.81 31.01
N LEU A 455 7.19 13.51 30.70
CA LEU A 455 6.74 12.50 31.65
C LEU A 455 7.65 12.42 32.89
N ALA A 456 8.97 12.45 32.71
CA ALA A 456 9.92 12.48 33.83
C ALA A 456 9.77 13.73 34.71
N ALA A 457 9.37 14.86 34.11
CA ALA A 457 9.07 16.11 34.79
C ALA A 457 7.67 16.16 35.43
N GLY A 458 6.87 15.09 35.33
CA GLY A 458 5.56 14.98 35.97
C GLY A 458 4.35 15.24 35.07
N ALA A 459 4.53 15.26 33.74
CA ALA A 459 3.38 15.22 32.83
C ALA A 459 2.57 13.93 33.04
N PRO A 460 1.24 13.96 32.88
CA PRO A 460 0.39 12.78 33.10
C PRO A 460 0.63 11.71 32.03
N SER A 461 0.71 10.45 32.47
CA SER A 461 0.71 9.27 31.60
C SER A 461 -0.59 9.16 30.79
N THR A 462 -0.62 8.31 29.76
CA THR A 462 -1.86 8.03 29.03
C THR A 462 -2.93 7.43 29.93
N ALA A 463 -2.59 6.50 30.81
CA ALA A 463 -3.52 5.95 31.80
C ALA A 463 -4.06 7.03 32.74
N GLU A 464 -3.23 7.97 33.19
CA GLU A 464 -3.66 9.10 34.03
C GLU A 464 -4.58 10.05 33.26
N LYS A 465 -4.26 10.39 31.99
CA LYS A 465 -5.14 11.18 31.11
C LYS A 465 -6.52 10.53 30.94
N ILE A 466 -6.57 9.23 30.63
CA ILE A 466 -7.81 8.46 30.50
C ILE A 466 -8.59 8.49 31.82
N ARG A 467 -7.91 8.25 32.94
CA ARG A 467 -8.54 8.23 34.28
C ARG A 467 -9.10 9.59 34.66
N GLN A 468 -8.37 10.68 34.41
CA GLN A 468 -8.84 12.05 34.67
C GLN A 468 -10.09 12.37 33.83
N ARG A 469 -10.06 12.02 32.53
CA ARG A 469 -11.21 12.21 31.62
C ARG A 469 -12.45 11.45 32.10
N LEU A 470 -12.30 10.19 32.50
CA LEU A 470 -13.43 9.38 32.97
C LEU A 470 -13.95 9.85 34.34
N LYS A 471 -13.06 10.12 35.31
CA LYS A 471 -13.45 10.64 36.64
C LYS A 471 -14.26 11.93 36.55
N ALA A 472 -13.91 12.82 35.63
CA ALA A 472 -14.66 14.06 35.41
C ALA A 472 -16.14 13.80 35.02
N LYS A 473 -16.47 12.63 34.46
CA LYS A 473 -17.81 12.26 34.02
C LYS A 473 -18.56 11.34 34.98
N ILE A 474 -17.86 10.42 35.64
CA ILE A 474 -18.47 9.43 36.56
C ILE A 474 -18.53 9.87 38.03
N GLY A 475 -17.86 10.98 38.38
CA GLY A 475 -17.85 11.52 39.74
C GLY A 475 -17.15 10.59 40.73
N SER A 476 -17.87 10.18 41.79
CA SER A 476 -17.35 9.27 42.82
C SER A 476 -17.52 7.79 42.49
N SER A 477 -18.19 7.45 41.39
CA SER A 477 -18.32 6.08 40.91
C SER A 477 -16.97 5.58 40.37
N ASP A 478 -16.70 4.28 40.52
CA ASP A 478 -15.63 3.58 39.82
C ASP A 478 -16.14 2.77 38.62
N ILE A 479 -17.47 2.64 38.45
CA ILE A 479 -18.07 1.95 37.31
C ILE A 479 -18.11 2.89 36.11
N VAL A 480 -17.57 2.43 34.98
CA VAL A 480 -17.55 3.13 33.69
C VAL A 480 -18.73 2.66 32.82
N PRO A 481 -19.70 3.53 32.50
CA PRO A 481 -20.81 3.19 31.62
C PRO A 481 -20.35 2.90 30.19
N ALA A 482 -21.05 2.00 29.49
CA ALA A 482 -20.74 1.64 28.10
C ALA A 482 -20.66 2.84 27.15
N GLY A 483 -21.52 3.85 27.33
CA GLY A 483 -21.49 5.07 26.51
C GLY A 483 -20.17 5.86 26.60
N LEU A 484 -19.48 5.82 27.75
CA LEU A 484 -18.16 6.45 27.88
C LEU A 484 -17.05 5.64 27.21
N LEU A 485 -17.20 4.32 27.11
CA LEU A 485 -16.26 3.46 26.36
C LEU A 485 -16.35 3.76 24.86
N VAL A 486 -17.58 3.94 24.34
CA VAL A 486 -17.81 4.37 22.95
C VAL A 486 -17.14 5.73 22.71
N GLU A 487 -17.29 6.68 23.62
CA GLU A 487 -16.65 8.00 23.49
C GLU A 487 -15.10 7.94 23.50
N LEU A 488 -14.51 7.01 24.25
CA LEU A 488 -13.06 6.78 24.21
C LEU A 488 -12.65 6.17 22.86
N ALA A 489 -13.39 5.19 22.36
CA ALA A 489 -13.12 4.58 21.07
C ALA A 489 -13.24 5.57 19.90
N GLU A 490 -14.26 6.43 19.90
CA GLU A 490 -14.41 7.48 18.89
C GLU A 490 -13.30 8.53 18.98
N ALA A 491 -12.94 8.98 20.18
CA ALA A 491 -11.82 9.91 20.35
C ALA A 491 -10.49 9.29 19.85
N ARG A 492 -10.30 7.99 20.01
CA ARG A 492 -9.14 7.29 19.46
C ARG A 492 -9.18 7.24 17.94
N LYS A 493 -10.34 6.96 17.32
CA LYS A 493 -10.50 6.99 15.86
C LYS A 493 -10.15 8.37 15.29
N ASP A 494 -10.59 9.45 15.93
CA ASP A 494 -10.26 10.81 15.52
C ASP A 494 -8.77 11.13 15.67
N GLN A 495 -8.14 10.67 16.75
CA GLN A 495 -6.70 10.79 16.94
C GLN A 495 -5.92 10.06 15.84
N VAL A 496 -6.27 8.81 15.55
CA VAL A 496 -5.62 8.02 14.50
C VAL A 496 -5.80 8.68 13.13
N ARG A 497 -6.97 9.28 12.85
CA ARG A 497 -7.19 10.05 11.62
C ARG A 497 -6.18 11.20 11.48
N GLY A 498 -6.03 12.03 12.52
CA GLY A 498 -5.07 13.13 12.52
C GLY A 498 -3.61 12.68 12.45
N ASP A 499 -3.28 11.56 13.11
CA ASP A 499 -1.94 10.98 13.04
C ASP A 499 -1.61 10.46 11.63
N VAL A 500 -2.56 9.80 10.96
CA VAL A 500 -2.40 9.34 9.56
C VAL A 500 -2.20 10.51 8.60
N GLU A 501 -2.96 11.59 8.76
CA GLU A 501 -2.77 12.83 7.97
C GLU A 501 -1.38 13.44 8.19
N THR A 502 -0.88 13.40 9.43
CA THR A 502 0.47 13.89 9.79
C THR A 502 1.55 13.00 9.17
N ILE A 503 1.43 11.68 9.32
CA ILE A 503 2.40 10.72 8.77
C ILE A 503 2.49 10.85 7.25
N THR A 504 1.35 10.97 6.57
CA THR A 504 1.29 11.08 5.11
C THR A 504 1.86 12.39 4.58
N ALA A 505 1.81 13.48 5.37
CA ALA A 505 2.48 14.75 5.05
C ALA A 505 4.01 14.68 5.25
N HIS A 506 4.48 13.86 6.18
CA HIS A 506 5.89 13.78 6.59
C HIS A 506 6.62 12.52 6.09
N LEU A 507 6.14 11.87 5.03
CA LEU A 507 6.79 10.68 4.47
C LEU A 507 8.24 10.93 4.01
N ALA A 508 8.52 12.13 3.51
CA ALA A 508 9.85 12.54 3.06
C ALA A 508 10.90 12.54 4.19
N ASP A 509 10.46 12.75 5.44
CA ASP A 509 11.34 12.75 6.62
C ASP A 509 12.02 11.40 6.85
N LEU A 510 11.52 10.32 6.25
CA LEU A 510 12.10 8.97 6.38
C LEU A 510 13.28 8.70 5.42
N GLY A 511 13.61 9.65 4.54
CA GLY A 511 14.76 9.56 3.64
C GLY A 511 14.73 8.28 2.80
N GLY A 512 15.79 7.47 2.88
CA GLY A 512 15.94 6.22 2.11
C GLY A 512 14.86 5.16 2.37
N GLU A 513 14.10 5.25 3.47
CA GLU A 513 13.04 4.30 3.80
C GLU A 513 11.64 4.76 3.37
N GLN A 514 11.50 5.95 2.80
CA GLN A 514 10.20 6.54 2.42
C GLN A 514 9.39 5.65 1.46
N GLY A 515 10.05 4.83 0.64
CA GLY A 515 9.39 3.93 -0.31
C GLY A 515 8.47 2.93 0.39
N LYS A 516 8.90 2.36 1.53
CA LYS A 516 8.13 1.37 2.29
C LYS A 516 6.76 1.89 2.70
N LEU A 517 6.72 3.12 3.23
CA LEU A 517 5.45 3.75 3.64
C LEU A 517 4.67 4.35 2.48
N ARG A 518 5.36 4.84 1.43
CA ARG A 518 4.68 5.40 0.26
C ARG A 518 3.80 4.35 -0.40
N ASP A 519 4.35 3.14 -0.61
CA ASP A 519 3.60 2.04 -1.18
C ASP A 519 2.39 1.71 -0.31
N PHE A 520 2.56 1.60 1.01
CA PHE A 520 1.45 1.39 1.95
C PHE A 520 0.36 2.47 1.79
N VAL A 521 0.75 3.74 1.81
CA VAL A 521 -0.17 4.88 1.74
C VAL A 521 -0.90 4.94 0.41
N GLU A 522 -0.23 4.63 -0.69
CA GLU A 522 -0.86 4.58 -2.02
C GLU A 522 -1.94 3.49 -2.07
N HIS A 523 -1.63 2.25 -1.67
CA HIS A 523 -2.63 1.18 -1.64
C HIS A 523 -3.79 1.48 -0.68
N ALA A 524 -3.50 2.06 0.49
CA ALA A 524 -4.52 2.42 1.47
C ALA A 524 -5.41 3.59 1.00
N ARG A 525 -4.85 4.53 0.23
CA ARG A 525 -5.65 5.57 -0.45
C ARG A 525 -6.59 4.93 -1.45
N ASP A 526 -6.09 4.06 -2.32
CA ASP A 526 -6.88 3.41 -3.36
C ASP A 526 -8.09 2.66 -2.76
N GLU A 527 -7.87 1.89 -1.69
CA GLU A 527 -8.95 1.21 -0.98
C GLU A 527 -10.02 2.19 -0.44
N VAL A 528 -9.57 3.29 0.15
CA VAL A 528 -10.45 4.28 0.77
C VAL A 528 -11.15 5.15 -0.28
N HIS A 529 -10.60 5.32 -1.47
CA HIS A 529 -11.28 5.98 -2.59
C HIS A 529 -12.51 5.18 -3.05
N LEU A 530 -12.47 3.85 -2.98
CA LEU A 530 -13.60 2.98 -3.28
C LEU A 530 -14.66 2.96 -2.15
N ASP A 531 -14.35 3.51 -0.98
CA ASP A 531 -15.25 3.60 0.17
C ASP A 531 -15.45 5.07 0.64
N PRO A 532 -16.45 5.79 0.11
CA PRO A 532 -16.79 7.15 0.55
C PRO A 532 -17.12 7.27 2.05
N GLN A 533 -17.40 6.16 2.73
CA GLN A 533 -17.74 6.13 4.16
C GLN A 533 -16.59 5.66 5.05
N ALA A 534 -15.38 5.48 4.51
CA ALA A 534 -14.20 5.15 5.29
C ALA A 534 -13.86 6.28 6.29
N PRO A 535 -13.73 5.97 7.59
CA PRO A 535 -13.48 6.96 8.64
C PRO A 535 -12.04 7.51 8.66
N VAL A 536 -11.06 6.82 8.10
CA VAL A 536 -9.66 7.27 8.02
C VAL A 536 -9.28 7.46 6.55
N ARG A 537 -8.99 8.71 6.17
CA ARG A 537 -8.52 9.08 4.83
C ARG A 537 -7.00 9.13 4.89
N PHE A 538 -6.31 8.30 4.11
CA PHE A 538 -4.85 8.26 4.05
C PHE A 538 -4.25 9.45 3.28
N GLN A 539 -4.88 10.61 3.33
CA GLN A 539 -4.54 11.81 2.57
C GLN A 539 -3.68 12.74 3.43
N PRO A 540 -2.74 13.49 2.83
CA PRO A 540 -1.95 14.46 3.58
C PRO A 540 -2.86 15.61 4.00
N ARG A 541 -2.58 16.21 5.15
CA ARG A 541 -3.27 17.42 5.58
C ARG A 541 -3.10 18.51 4.49
N PRO A 542 -4.16 19.22 4.06
CA PRO A 542 -4.07 20.27 3.03
C PRO A 542 -3.12 21.43 3.40
N GLU A 543 -2.68 21.51 4.65
CA GLU A 543 -1.73 22.51 5.16
C GLU A 543 -0.32 21.92 5.24
N SER A 544 0.29 21.66 4.07
CA SER A 544 1.75 21.59 3.80
C SER A 544 2.03 20.68 2.61
N LEU A 545 1.62 21.11 1.41
CA LEU A 545 2.48 20.82 0.27
C LEU A 545 3.76 21.62 0.54
N VAL A 546 4.80 20.97 1.09
CA VAL A 546 6.16 21.47 0.93
C VAL A 546 6.29 21.69 -0.58
N GLU A 547 6.43 22.94 -1.01
CA GLU A 547 6.73 23.21 -2.42
C GLU A 547 8.07 22.53 -2.68
N THR A 548 8.04 21.37 -3.36
CA THR A 548 9.24 20.72 -3.83
C THR A 548 9.92 21.71 -4.77
N GLU A 549 11.06 22.25 -4.36
CA GLU A 549 11.86 23.09 -5.24
C GLU A 549 12.50 22.21 -6.31
N TYR A 550 12.07 22.40 -7.56
CA TYR A 550 12.69 21.78 -8.73
C TYR A 550 13.69 22.75 -9.36
N THR A 551 14.78 22.22 -9.91
CA THR A 551 15.84 23.03 -10.55
C THR A 551 15.34 23.80 -11.77
N ASP A 552 14.41 23.20 -12.53
CA ASP A 552 13.74 23.80 -13.68
C ASP A 552 12.41 23.08 -13.95
N LYS A 553 11.69 23.55 -14.98
CA LYS A 553 10.39 22.98 -15.37
C LYS A 553 10.50 21.58 -15.97
N THR A 554 11.60 21.27 -16.64
CA THR A 554 11.85 19.93 -17.17
C THR A 554 11.97 18.93 -16.03
N ALA A 555 12.74 19.23 -14.98
CA ALA A 555 12.89 18.37 -13.81
C ALA A 555 11.55 18.11 -13.11
N GLU A 556 10.71 19.13 -12.97
CA GLU A 556 9.37 18.98 -12.40
C GLU A 556 8.47 18.06 -13.25
N VAL A 557 8.40 18.29 -14.56
CA VAL A 557 7.62 17.45 -15.47
C VAL A 557 8.14 16.02 -15.49
N LEU A 558 9.46 15.82 -15.45
CA LEU A 558 10.05 14.48 -15.42
C LEU A 558 9.71 13.73 -14.14
N ASP A 559 9.80 14.35 -12.96
CA ASP A 559 9.41 13.72 -11.69
C ASP A 559 7.95 13.25 -11.75
N LEU A 560 7.06 14.12 -12.24
CA LEU A 560 5.65 13.80 -12.40
C LEU A 560 5.41 12.67 -13.42
N SER A 561 6.15 12.70 -14.53
CA SER A 561 6.09 11.67 -15.58
C SER A 561 6.58 10.32 -15.07
N GLN A 562 7.69 10.28 -14.33
CA GLN A 562 8.19 9.05 -13.72
C GLN A 562 7.18 8.46 -12.74
N ARG A 563 6.51 9.29 -11.93
CA ARG A 563 5.46 8.84 -11.01
C ARG A 563 4.24 8.29 -11.76
N LEU A 564 3.80 8.93 -12.84
CA LEU A 564 2.71 8.44 -13.69
C LEU A 564 3.07 7.16 -14.43
N VAL A 565 4.30 7.03 -14.95
CA VAL A 565 4.77 5.81 -15.64
C VAL A 565 4.85 4.62 -14.68
N ARG A 566 5.14 4.85 -13.39
CA ARG A 566 5.11 3.80 -12.34
C ARG A 566 3.72 3.21 -12.07
N ILE A 567 2.66 3.88 -12.52
CA ILE A 567 1.29 3.36 -12.41
C ILE A 567 0.99 2.55 -13.68
N PRO A 568 0.92 1.21 -13.63
CA PRO A 568 0.71 0.39 -14.82
C PRO A 568 -0.77 0.38 -15.24
N SER A 569 -1.26 1.52 -15.71
CA SER A 569 -2.63 1.77 -16.21
C SER A 569 -2.91 1.09 -17.56
N VAL A 570 -2.75 -0.25 -17.60
CA VAL A 570 -2.78 -1.06 -18.83
C VAL A 570 -4.20 -1.30 -19.33
N THR A 571 -4.43 -1.01 -20.61
CA THR A 571 -5.68 -1.23 -21.36
C THR A 571 -5.39 -1.94 -22.68
N ALA A 572 -6.43 -2.19 -23.50
CA ALA A 572 -6.33 -2.75 -24.85
C ALA A 572 -5.67 -4.14 -24.93
N CYS A 573 -5.85 -4.95 -23.89
CA CYS A 573 -5.32 -6.32 -23.84
C CYS A 573 -6.25 -7.25 -23.02
N PRO A 574 -6.08 -8.58 -23.07
CA PRO A 574 -6.92 -9.51 -22.29
C PRO A 574 -6.81 -9.33 -20.77
N GLU A 575 -5.71 -8.79 -20.28
CA GLU A 575 -5.41 -8.59 -18.85
C GLU A 575 -5.34 -7.10 -18.50
N GLU A 576 -6.43 -6.36 -18.75
CA GLU A 576 -6.53 -4.95 -18.39
C GLU A 576 -6.35 -4.75 -16.88
N ARG A 577 -5.68 -3.65 -16.50
CA ARG A 577 -5.40 -3.28 -15.11
C ARG A 577 -6.29 -2.10 -14.71
N LEU A 578 -7.60 -2.28 -14.76
CA LEU A 578 -8.58 -1.22 -14.45
C LEU A 578 -8.32 -0.52 -13.10
N PRO A 579 -7.97 -1.20 -11.99
CA PRO A 579 -7.61 -0.52 -10.75
C PRO A 579 -6.47 0.50 -10.91
N GLU A 580 -5.49 0.20 -11.75
CA GLU A 580 -4.35 1.07 -12.03
C GLU A 580 -4.72 2.24 -12.96
N VAL A 581 -5.69 2.04 -13.86
CA VAL A 581 -6.29 3.14 -14.64
C VAL A 581 -7.00 4.12 -13.70
N HIS A 582 -7.76 3.61 -12.72
CA HIS A 582 -8.38 4.43 -11.68
C HIS A 582 -7.35 5.13 -10.79
N ARG A 583 -6.26 4.45 -10.44
CA ARG A 583 -5.14 5.04 -9.68
C ARG A 583 -4.48 6.18 -10.46
N ALA A 584 -4.26 6.03 -11.76
CA ALA A 584 -3.72 7.09 -12.62
C ALA A 584 -4.66 8.30 -12.69
N ALA A 585 -5.97 8.08 -12.85
CA ALA A 585 -6.97 9.15 -12.82
C ALA A 585 -6.99 9.90 -11.48
N THR A 586 -6.94 9.14 -10.38
CA THR A 586 -6.91 9.70 -9.02
C THR A 586 -5.64 10.51 -8.79
N PHE A 587 -4.50 10.01 -9.24
CA PHE A 587 -3.23 10.73 -9.17
C PHE A 587 -3.30 12.08 -9.88
N VAL A 588 -3.85 12.11 -11.10
CA VAL A 588 -4.07 13.32 -11.89
C VAL A 588 -5.04 14.28 -11.17
N TYR A 589 -6.17 13.75 -10.70
CA TYR A 589 -7.21 14.49 -9.99
C TYR A 589 -6.65 15.16 -8.73
N ASP A 590 -5.97 14.39 -7.87
CA ASP A 590 -5.40 14.87 -6.62
C ASP A 590 -4.28 15.88 -6.87
N TYR A 591 -3.42 15.66 -7.87
CA TYR A 591 -2.37 16.63 -8.21
C TYR A 591 -2.97 18.00 -8.52
N LEU A 592 -3.98 18.06 -9.39
CA LEU A 592 -4.64 19.33 -9.76
C LEU A 592 -5.40 19.94 -8.59
N ARG A 593 -6.20 19.14 -7.89
CA ARG A 593 -7.01 19.58 -6.76
C ARG A 593 -6.18 20.14 -5.63
N ASN A 594 -5.09 19.46 -5.26
CA ASN A 594 -4.21 19.88 -4.17
C ASN A 594 -3.47 21.18 -4.49
N HIS A 595 -3.30 21.50 -5.77
CA HIS A 595 -2.77 22.79 -6.22
C HIS A 595 -3.85 23.85 -6.45
N GLY A 596 -5.11 23.58 -6.09
CA GLY A 596 -6.22 24.53 -6.16
C GLY A 596 -6.91 24.62 -7.52
N VAL A 597 -6.56 23.77 -8.50
CA VAL A 597 -7.22 23.75 -9.81
C VAL A 597 -8.60 23.08 -9.66
N PRO A 598 -9.70 23.76 -10.07
CA PRO A 598 -11.01 23.13 -10.18
C PRO A 598 -10.96 21.89 -11.08
N VAL A 599 -11.40 20.75 -10.54
CA VAL A 599 -11.34 19.46 -11.24
C VAL A 599 -12.58 18.61 -10.93
N ARG A 600 -13.09 17.96 -11.97
CA ARG A 600 -14.22 17.03 -11.95
C ARG A 600 -13.77 15.67 -12.47
N MET A 601 -14.08 14.62 -11.73
CA MET A 601 -13.88 13.23 -12.17
C MET A 601 -15.18 12.69 -12.76
N PHE A 602 -15.06 11.92 -13.84
CA PHE A 602 -16.12 11.18 -14.50
C PHE A 602 -15.82 9.69 -14.37
N ASP A 603 -16.51 8.99 -13.48
CA ASP A 603 -16.19 7.62 -13.06
C ASP A 603 -17.40 6.67 -13.14
N GLY A 604 -18.43 7.05 -13.90
CA GLY A 604 -19.65 6.24 -14.08
C GLY A 604 -19.50 5.04 -15.02
N GLY A 605 -18.26 4.60 -15.31
CA GLY A 605 -17.92 3.51 -16.21
C GLY A 605 -16.63 2.81 -15.79
N PRO A 606 -16.21 1.75 -16.53
CA PRO A 606 -15.00 0.98 -16.20
C PRO A 606 -13.70 1.79 -16.35
N PHE A 607 -13.75 2.89 -17.09
CA PHE A 607 -12.62 3.79 -17.30
C PHE A 607 -13.02 5.20 -16.86
N PRO A 608 -12.22 5.85 -15.99
CA PRO A 608 -12.48 7.22 -15.59
C PRO A 608 -11.95 8.25 -16.60
N ALA A 609 -12.50 9.46 -16.52
CA ALA A 609 -11.94 10.66 -17.14
C ALA A 609 -11.83 11.81 -16.12
N VAL A 610 -10.89 12.72 -16.34
CA VAL A 610 -10.64 13.88 -15.49
C VAL A 610 -10.77 15.15 -16.32
N PHE A 611 -11.67 16.03 -15.91
CA PHE A 611 -11.88 17.33 -16.52
C PHE A 611 -11.45 18.44 -15.56
N ALA A 612 -10.55 19.31 -16.00
CA ALA A 612 -10.03 20.41 -15.20
C ALA A 612 -10.13 21.72 -15.95
N HIS A 613 -10.34 22.81 -15.21
CA HIS A 613 -10.50 24.14 -15.78
C HIS A 613 -10.00 25.21 -14.83
N PHE A 614 -9.68 26.40 -15.34
CA PHE A 614 -9.44 27.55 -14.48
C PHE A 614 -10.75 28.08 -13.89
N PRO A 615 -10.73 28.78 -12.73
CA PRO A 615 -11.91 29.44 -12.21
C PRO A 615 -12.60 30.33 -13.26
N GLY A 616 -13.87 30.06 -13.56
CA GLY A 616 -14.63 30.74 -14.62
C GLY A 616 -14.36 30.26 -16.06
N GLY A 617 -13.43 29.32 -16.25
CA GLY A 617 -13.03 28.77 -17.56
C GLY A 617 -13.61 27.40 -17.90
N GLU A 618 -14.70 26.97 -17.25
CA GLU A 618 -15.32 25.66 -17.51
C GLU A 618 -15.72 25.52 -18.99
N GLN A 619 -16.24 26.60 -19.58
CA GLN A 619 -16.70 26.67 -20.97
C GLN A 619 -15.65 27.29 -21.91
N ALA A 620 -14.36 27.09 -21.61
CA ALA A 620 -13.27 27.60 -22.42
C ALA A 620 -13.34 27.11 -23.89
N PRO A 621 -13.13 27.97 -24.90
CA PRO A 621 -13.21 27.59 -26.32
C PRO A 621 -12.11 26.63 -26.76
N ALA A 622 -10.95 26.63 -26.10
CA ALA A 622 -9.84 25.71 -26.39
C ALA A 622 -9.74 24.61 -25.31
N MET A 623 -9.71 23.35 -25.76
CA MET A 623 -9.57 22.19 -24.89
C MET A 623 -8.26 21.45 -25.19
N LEU A 624 -7.43 21.27 -24.17
CA LEU A 624 -6.34 20.31 -24.19
C LEU A 624 -6.89 18.93 -23.89
N CYS A 625 -6.49 17.93 -24.67
CA CYS A 625 -6.94 16.55 -24.52
C CYS A 625 -5.73 15.61 -24.44
N GLY A 626 -5.82 14.55 -23.65
CA GLY A 626 -4.78 13.51 -23.57
C GLY A 626 -5.27 12.29 -22.80
N HIS A 627 -4.43 11.26 -22.70
CA HIS A 627 -4.81 10.02 -22.03
C HIS A 627 -3.72 9.52 -21.07
N PHE A 628 -4.13 8.76 -20.06
CA PHE A 628 -3.24 8.19 -19.04
C PHE A 628 -3.29 6.66 -19.00
N ASP A 629 -4.15 6.01 -19.81
CA ASP A 629 -4.03 4.58 -20.08
C ASP A 629 -2.91 4.28 -21.07
N VAL A 630 -2.40 3.05 -21.02
CA VAL A 630 -1.28 2.60 -21.86
C VAL A 630 -1.53 1.18 -22.35
N VAL A 631 -0.94 0.81 -23.48
CA VAL A 631 -0.95 -0.61 -23.91
C VAL A 631 -0.09 -1.49 -23.01
N ALA A 632 -0.28 -2.81 -23.13
CA ALA A 632 0.51 -3.81 -22.43
C ALA A 632 2.03 -3.59 -22.60
N PRO A 633 2.83 -3.86 -21.55
CA PRO A 633 4.28 -3.74 -21.64
C PRO A 633 4.88 -4.84 -22.52
N GLU A 634 6.06 -4.59 -23.07
CA GLU A 634 6.88 -5.58 -23.77
C GLU A 634 8.36 -5.40 -23.39
N PRO A 635 9.09 -6.43 -22.92
CA PRO A 635 8.63 -7.80 -22.70
C PRO A 635 7.83 -7.98 -21.39
N ASP A 636 8.01 -7.10 -20.40
CA ASP A 636 7.48 -7.26 -19.04
C ASP A 636 7.34 -5.92 -18.30
N ASP A 637 6.90 -5.99 -17.04
CA ASP A 637 6.63 -4.85 -16.17
C ASP A 637 7.86 -3.97 -15.86
N SER A 638 9.07 -4.33 -16.28
CA SER A 638 10.24 -3.45 -16.18
C SER A 638 10.06 -2.12 -16.92
N GLN A 639 9.14 -2.04 -17.89
CA GLN A 639 8.78 -0.77 -18.53
C GLN A 639 8.02 0.20 -17.61
N PHE A 640 7.53 -0.25 -16.46
CA PHE A 640 6.95 0.60 -15.41
C PHE A 640 7.99 1.03 -14.36
N GLU A 641 9.27 0.73 -14.58
CA GLU A 641 10.40 1.27 -13.83
C GLU A 641 11.11 2.35 -14.66
N PRO A 642 10.59 3.60 -14.72
CA PRO A 642 11.15 4.62 -15.57
C PRO A 642 12.60 4.96 -15.23
N LYS A 643 13.40 5.10 -16.29
CA LYS A 643 14.84 5.38 -16.23
C LYS A 643 15.17 6.57 -17.10
N ILE A 644 16.06 7.42 -16.61
CA ILE A 644 16.64 8.51 -17.41
C ILE A 644 18.00 8.02 -17.91
N GLU A 645 18.14 7.89 -19.22
CA GLU A 645 19.40 7.51 -19.86
C GLU A 645 19.70 8.47 -21.01
N GLY A 646 20.74 9.30 -20.82
CA GLY A 646 21.06 10.39 -21.74
C GLY A 646 19.89 11.38 -21.83
N ASP A 647 19.49 11.70 -23.05
CA ASP A 647 18.41 12.66 -23.33
C ASP A 647 17.01 12.03 -23.32
N TYR A 648 16.87 10.79 -22.84
CA TYR A 648 15.62 10.04 -22.91
C TYR A 648 15.10 9.59 -21.56
N LEU A 649 13.78 9.75 -21.37
CA LEU A 649 13.01 9.08 -20.33
C LEU A 649 12.42 7.80 -20.91
N TRP A 650 12.87 6.66 -20.40
CA TRP A 650 12.41 5.33 -20.79
C TRP A 650 11.25 4.88 -19.93
N GLY A 651 10.28 4.20 -20.55
CA GLY A 651 9.16 3.57 -19.85
C GLY A 651 7.88 3.53 -20.69
N ARG A 652 6.97 2.61 -20.37
CA ARG A 652 5.67 2.48 -21.05
C ARG A 652 4.80 3.70 -20.75
N GLY A 653 4.34 4.34 -21.81
CA GLY A 653 3.59 5.59 -21.76
C GLY A 653 4.45 6.84 -21.59
N ALA A 654 5.79 6.73 -21.54
CA ALA A 654 6.65 7.91 -21.53
C ALA A 654 6.47 8.73 -22.81
N ALA A 655 6.42 8.06 -23.96
CA ALA A 655 6.16 8.71 -25.24
C ALA A 655 4.65 8.84 -25.52
N ASP A 656 3.83 7.88 -25.06
CA ASP A 656 2.42 7.74 -25.42
C ASP A 656 1.49 7.55 -24.19
N MET A 657 1.09 8.61 -23.49
CA MET A 657 1.50 10.01 -23.65
C MET A 657 1.66 10.72 -22.28
N LYS A 658 2.03 9.97 -21.23
CA LYS A 658 2.08 10.44 -19.83
C LYS A 658 3.01 11.62 -19.58
N THR A 659 4.04 11.82 -20.40
CA THR A 659 4.91 13.01 -20.30
C THR A 659 4.20 14.28 -20.77
N VAL A 660 3.36 14.19 -21.82
CA VAL A 660 2.53 15.32 -22.25
C VAL A 660 1.45 15.61 -21.21
N VAL A 661 0.81 14.57 -20.66
CA VAL A 661 -0.13 14.73 -19.53
C VAL A 661 0.54 15.47 -18.39
N SER A 662 1.72 15.02 -17.95
CA SER A 662 2.48 15.67 -16.88
C SER A 662 2.78 17.14 -17.17
N THR A 663 3.10 17.46 -18.43
CA THR A 663 3.33 18.85 -18.87
C THR A 663 2.06 19.69 -18.76
N TYR A 664 0.90 19.16 -19.11
CA TYR A 664 -0.39 19.85 -18.91
C TYR A 664 -0.69 20.10 -17.44
N LEU A 665 -0.43 19.12 -16.56
CA LEU A 665 -0.68 19.28 -15.12
C LEU A 665 0.19 20.38 -14.51
N VAL A 666 1.49 20.38 -14.82
CA VAL A 666 2.43 21.41 -14.34
C VAL A 666 2.04 22.79 -14.90
N TRP A 667 1.68 22.86 -16.18
CA TRP A 667 1.27 24.12 -16.82
C TRP A 667 -0.03 24.69 -16.23
N MET A 668 -1.04 23.85 -15.97
CA MET A 668 -2.29 24.26 -15.31
C MET A 668 -2.02 24.80 -13.91
N LYS A 669 -1.24 24.07 -13.10
CA LYS A 669 -0.82 24.51 -11.76
C LYS A 669 -0.13 25.86 -11.80
N ASP A 670 0.90 26.00 -12.65
CA ASP A 670 1.70 27.22 -12.71
C ASP A 670 0.88 28.41 -13.23
N THR A 671 0.01 28.18 -14.21
CA THR A 671 -0.89 29.21 -14.75
C THR A 671 -1.92 29.66 -13.71
N LEU A 672 -2.44 28.74 -12.89
CA LEU A 672 -3.31 29.10 -11.76
C LEU A 672 -2.55 29.96 -10.74
N LYS A 673 -1.31 29.60 -10.40
CA LYS A 673 -0.45 30.35 -9.47
C LYS A 673 -0.13 31.77 -9.96
N LYS A 674 -0.05 32.01 -11.27
CA LYS A 674 0.11 33.36 -11.85
C LYS A 674 -1.08 34.29 -11.53
N GLY A 675 -2.24 33.72 -11.19
CA GLY A 675 -3.46 34.45 -10.85
C GLY A 675 -4.25 34.93 -12.07
N ALA A 676 -5.42 35.51 -11.81
CA ALA A 676 -6.33 36.02 -12.83
C ALA A 676 -5.77 37.25 -13.59
N PRO A 677 -6.17 37.50 -14.85
CA PRO A 677 -7.12 36.70 -15.63
C PRO A 677 -6.49 35.39 -16.12
N TYR A 678 -7.28 34.32 -16.11
CA TYR A 678 -6.86 33.01 -16.60
C TYR A 678 -7.07 32.91 -18.11
N PRO A 679 -6.23 32.14 -18.84
CA PRO A 679 -6.46 31.93 -20.27
C PRO A 679 -7.72 31.08 -20.50
N PRO A 680 -8.40 31.24 -21.64
CA PRO A 680 -9.64 30.54 -21.95
C PRO A 680 -9.33 29.12 -22.46
N VAL A 681 -8.77 28.28 -21.58
CA VAL A 681 -8.35 26.88 -21.82
C VAL A 681 -8.88 25.95 -20.71
N ASN A 682 -9.38 24.77 -21.09
CA ASN A 682 -9.66 23.66 -20.18
C ASN A 682 -8.92 22.38 -20.61
N LEU A 683 -8.94 21.35 -19.75
CA LEU A 683 -8.20 20.11 -19.90
C LEU A 683 -9.13 18.91 -19.71
N LEU A 684 -9.08 17.95 -20.63
CA LEU A 684 -9.75 16.65 -20.55
C LEU A 684 -8.72 15.52 -20.65
N LEU A 685 -8.69 14.62 -19.67
CA LEU A 685 -7.79 13.48 -19.62
C LEU A 685 -8.56 12.16 -19.50
N LEU A 686 -8.23 11.18 -20.32
CA LEU A 686 -9.01 9.96 -20.52
C LEU A 686 -8.24 8.71 -20.06
N GLY A 687 -8.97 7.68 -19.64
CA GLY A 687 -8.41 6.38 -19.25
C GLY A 687 -8.70 5.24 -20.22
N ASN A 688 -9.11 5.52 -21.46
CA ASN A 688 -9.49 4.49 -22.45
C ASN A 688 -9.22 4.87 -23.91
N GLU A 689 -8.19 5.68 -24.18
CA GLU A 689 -7.85 6.08 -25.55
C GLU A 689 -7.41 4.87 -26.38
N GLU A 690 -6.56 4.02 -25.79
CA GLU A 690 -5.99 2.84 -26.45
C GLU A 690 -7.07 1.79 -26.78
N ASN A 691 -8.21 1.85 -26.07
CA ASN A 691 -9.42 1.06 -26.32
C ASN A 691 -10.36 1.67 -27.37
N GLY A 692 -10.01 2.84 -27.91
CA GLY A 692 -10.80 3.54 -28.93
C GLY A 692 -11.93 4.40 -28.37
N GLU A 693 -12.02 4.58 -27.04
CA GLU A 693 -12.98 5.49 -26.35
C GLU A 693 -14.46 5.19 -26.60
N GLN A 694 -14.79 3.96 -26.98
CA GLN A 694 -16.17 3.51 -27.24
C GLN A 694 -16.95 3.20 -25.95
N GLU A 695 -16.24 2.90 -24.87
CA GLU A 695 -16.81 2.67 -23.54
C GLU A 695 -17.22 4.00 -22.87
N PRO A 696 -18.16 3.97 -21.89
CA PRO A 696 -18.56 5.16 -21.16
C PRO A 696 -17.38 5.96 -20.60
N MET A 697 -17.54 7.28 -20.52
CA MET A 697 -16.54 8.26 -20.06
C MET A 697 -15.34 8.48 -20.99
N GLY A 698 -15.30 7.89 -22.19
CA GLY A 698 -14.42 8.38 -23.27
C GLY A 698 -14.77 9.80 -23.73
N THR A 699 -13.92 10.44 -24.54
CA THR A 699 -14.13 11.82 -25.05
C THR A 699 -15.55 12.09 -25.55
N PRO A 700 -16.16 11.29 -26.46
CA PRO A 700 -17.50 11.60 -26.97
C PRO A 700 -18.58 11.60 -25.88
N HIS A 701 -18.41 10.78 -24.84
CA HIS A 701 -19.34 10.70 -23.72
C HIS A 701 -19.23 11.92 -22.82
N VAL A 702 -18.00 12.31 -22.46
CA VAL A 702 -17.78 13.49 -21.61
C VAL A 702 -18.25 14.76 -22.31
N LEU A 703 -17.91 14.93 -23.60
CA LEU A 703 -18.39 16.07 -24.39
C LEU A 703 -19.92 16.11 -24.46
N LYS A 704 -20.59 14.96 -24.62
CA LYS A 704 -22.05 14.88 -24.58
C LYS A 704 -22.60 15.34 -23.23
N VAL A 705 -22.03 14.88 -22.11
CA VAL A 705 -22.47 15.29 -20.77
C VAL A 705 -22.32 16.80 -20.58
N LEU A 706 -21.17 17.38 -20.95
CA LEU A 706 -20.93 18.81 -20.84
C LEU A 706 -21.91 19.64 -21.68
N LYS A 707 -22.22 19.17 -22.90
CA LYS A 707 -23.22 19.76 -23.78
C LYS A 707 -24.63 19.69 -23.20
N ASP A 708 -25.01 18.54 -22.66
CA ASP A 708 -26.34 18.35 -22.07
C ASP A 708 -26.55 19.20 -20.81
N GLU A 709 -25.50 19.35 -19.98
CA GLU A 709 -25.57 20.09 -18.72
C GLU A 709 -25.53 21.62 -18.93
N SER A 710 -24.76 22.10 -19.91
CA SER A 710 -24.43 23.52 -20.00
C SER A 710 -24.46 24.12 -21.41
N GLY A 711 -24.72 23.30 -22.44
CA GLY A 711 -24.63 23.71 -23.84
C GLY A 711 -23.20 23.87 -24.36
N TYR A 712 -22.20 23.48 -23.57
CA TYR A 712 -20.79 23.67 -23.90
C TYR A 712 -20.26 22.64 -24.91
N GLU A 713 -19.56 23.14 -25.92
CA GLU A 713 -18.74 22.37 -26.86
C GLU A 713 -17.45 23.16 -27.13
N PRO A 714 -16.25 22.53 -27.09
CA PRO A 714 -15.01 23.21 -27.44
C PRO A 714 -15.01 23.63 -28.90
N ALA A 715 -14.58 24.86 -29.17
CA ALA A 715 -14.41 25.38 -30.53
C ALA A 715 -13.08 24.95 -31.17
N PHE A 716 -12.15 24.46 -30.36
CA PHE A 716 -10.86 23.93 -30.79
C PHE A 716 -10.32 22.90 -29.78
N LEU A 717 -9.96 21.71 -30.26
CA LEU A 717 -9.41 20.64 -29.41
C LEU A 717 -7.99 20.27 -29.85
N ILE A 718 -7.07 20.21 -28.89
CA ILE A 718 -5.68 19.79 -29.10
C ILE A 718 -5.50 18.41 -28.46
N ALA A 719 -5.39 17.36 -29.28
CA ALA A 719 -5.00 16.03 -28.79
C ALA A 719 -3.48 15.98 -28.61
N GLY A 720 -3.05 15.81 -27.36
CA GLY A 720 -1.66 15.93 -26.90
C GLY A 720 -0.70 14.81 -27.35
N GLU A 721 -1.05 14.03 -28.36
CA GLU A 721 -0.24 12.87 -28.77
C GLU A 721 1.16 13.28 -29.26
N ARG A 722 2.10 12.34 -29.18
CA ARG A 722 3.44 12.57 -29.75
C ARG A 722 3.37 12.93 -31.23
N THR A 723 4.05 14.01 -31.61
CA THR A 723 4.15 14.46 -33.01
C THR A 723 5.58 14.68 -33.49
N GLY A 724 6.57 14.68 -32.59
CA GLY A 724 7.98 14.49 -32.96
C GLY A 724 8.30 13.00 -33.07
N GLU A 725 8.30 12.46 -34.28
CA GLU A 725 8.40 11.02 -34.53
C GLU A 725 9.83 10.53 -34.82
N LYS A 726 10.77 11.43 -35.13
CA LYS A 726 12.19 11.07 -35.36
C LYS A 726 12.97 10.94 -34.05
N GLY A 727 12.39 11.38 -32.93
CA GLY A 727 12.94 11.20 -31.59
C GLY A 727 13.97 12.23 -31.15
N THR A 728 14.17 13.32 -31.90
CA THR A 728 15.16 14.37 -31.58
C THR A 728 14.64 15.79 -31.83
N GLU A 729 13.39 15.91 -32.28
CA GLU A 729 12.76 17.19 -32.51
C GLU A 729 12.48 17.91 -31.19
N LEU A 730 12.78 19.20 -31.12
CA LEU A 730 12.34 20.06 -30.02
C LEU A 730 10.85 20.43 -30.15
N TRP A 731 10.33 20.39 -31.38
CA TRP A 731 8.99 20.80 -31.75
C TRP A 731 8.36 19.72 -32.63
N GLY A 732 7.25 19.15 -32.20
CA GLY A 732 6.45 18.25 -33.01
C GLY A 732 5.64 19.00 -34.07
N GLU A 733 5.22 18.29 -35.12
CA GLU A 733 4.37 18.85 -36.17
C GLU A 733 2.94 19.10 -35.65
N VAL A 734 2.35 20.24 -35.99
CA VAL A 734 0.92 20.50 -35.72
C VAL A 734 0.12 19.78 -36.80
N CYS A 735 -0.41 18.61 -36.46
CA CYS A 735 -1.18 17.80 -37.39
C CYS A 735 -2.60 18.32 -37.50
N THR A 736 -2.90 19.10 -38.54
CA THR A 736 -4.24 19.67 -38.76
C THR A 736 -5.22 18.71 -39.44
N GLN A 737 -4.72 17.56 -39.88
CA GLN A 737 -5.53 16.48 -40.43
C GLN A 737 -5.18 15.17 -39.74
N ASN A 738 -6.21 14.40 -39.40
CA ASN A 738 -6.08 13.08 -38.81
C ASN A 738 -6.95 12.06 -39.55
N ARG A 739 -6.46 10.83 -39.69
CA ARG A 739 -7.27 9.72 -40.22
C ARG A 739 -8.35 9.30 -39.21
N GLY A 740 -9.47 8.86 -39.75
CA GLY A 740 -10.56 8.26 -38.96
C GLY A 740 -10.33 6.77 -38.70
N VAL A 741 -11.35 6.13 -38.13
CA VAL A 741 -11.40 4.69 -37.88
C VAL A 741 -12.78 4.16 -38.22
N LEU A 742 -12.87 3.26 -39.20
CA LEU A 742 -14.08 2.52 -39.50
C LEU A 742 -13.79 1.04 -39.32
N ARG A 743 -14.56 0.36 -38.48
CA ARG A 743 -14.47 -1.09 -38.25
C ARG A 743 -15.86 -1.69 -38.27
N PHE A 744 -16.04 -2.79 -38.99
CA PHE A 744 -17.32 -3.46 -39.08
C PHE A 744 -17.17 -4.92 -39.55
N GLU A 745 -18.19 -5.72 -39.25
CA GLU A 745 -18.39 -7.05 -39.84
C GLU A 745 -19.56 -7.03 -40.82
N LEU A 746 -19.42 -7.78 -41.92
CA LEU A 746 -20.56 -8.28 -42.69
C LEU A 746 -20.80 -9.75 -42.36
N VAL A 747 -21.98 -10.07 -41.85
CA VAL A 747 -22.35 -11.43 -41.41
C VAL A 747 -23.36 -12.04 -42.37
N ALA A 748 -23.06 -13.24 -42.86
CA ALA A 748 -23.97 -14.05 -43.66
C ALA A 748 -24.56 -15.17 -42.78
N HIS A 749 -25.88 -15.29 -42.78
CA HIS A 749 -26.60 -16.35 -42.08
C HIS A 749 -27.06 -17.44 -43.04
N GLY A 750 -27.00 -18.69 -42.60
CA GLY A 750 -27.41 -19.88 -43.33
C GLY A 750 -27.95 -20.97 -42.39
N THR A 751 -28.13 -22.17 -42.93
CA THR A 751 -28.66 -23.31 -42.17
C THR A 751 -27.64 -24.43 -42.12
N ARG A 752 -27.37 -24.93 -40.91
CA ARG A 752 -26.48 -26.07 -40.69
C ARG A 752 -27.13 -27.38 -41.16
N GLY A 753 -26.41 -28.15 -41.97
CA GLY A 753 -26.89 -29.44 -42.45
C GLY A 753 -25.84 -30.23 -43.22
N HIS A 754 -26.18 -31.44 -43.67
CA HIS A 754 -25.26 -32.25 -44.46
C HIS A 754 -25.06 -31.62 -45.84
N SER A 755 -23.82 -31.37 -46.25
CA SER A 755 -23.48 -30.66 -47.50
C SER A 755 -23.96 -31.33 -48.81
N GLY A 756 -24.49 -32.55 -48.73
CA GLY A 756 -25.07 -33.30 -49.85
C GLY A 756 -26.60 -33.40 -49.84
N LEU A 757 -27.27 -32.87 -48.81
CA LEU A 757 -28.73 -32.96 -48.64
C LEU A 757 -29.42 -31.59 -48.57
N VAL A 758 -28.69 -30.53 -48.23
CA VAL A 758 -29.23 -29.17 -48.06
C VAL A 758 -28.79 -28.27 -49.23
N GLY A 759 -29.75 -27.86 -50.06
CA GLY A 759 -29.56 -26.88 -51.14
C GLY A 759 -29.70 -25.43 -50.66
N GLY A 760 -28.77 -24.98 -49.81
CA GLY A 760 -28.72 -23.61 -49.30
C GLY A 760 -27.69 -22.74 -50.02
N SER A 761 -27.79 -21.41 -49.90
CA SER A 761 -26.82 -20.46 -50.47
C SER A 761 -25.44 -20.66 -49.84
N ASP A 762 -24.39 -20.77 -50.66
CA ASP A 762 -23.00 -20.83 -50.18
C ASP A 762 -22.61 -19.51 -49.49
N LEU A 763 -22.45 -19.56 -48.16
CA LEU A 763 -22.08 -18.40 -47.35
C LEU A 763 -20.70 -17.85 -47.76
N THR A 764 -19.79 -18.72 -48.21
CA THR A 764 -18.46 -18.33 -48.69
C THR A 764 -18.59 -17.45 -49.91
N GLU A 765 -19.35 -17.90 -50.91
CA GLU A 765 -19.56 -17.15 -52.15
C GLU A 765 -20.26 -15.82 -51.89
N ARG A 766 -21.25 -15.79 -50.99
CA ARG A 766 -21.94 -14.55 -50.60
C ARG A 766 -20.98 -13.52 -50.00
N LEU A 767 -20.10 -13.93 -49.08
CA LEU A 767 -19.13 -13.03 -48.45
C LEU A 767 -18.01 -12.62 -49.42
N LEU A 768 -17.56 -13.51 -50.30
CA LEU A 768 -16.59 -13.16 -51.35
C LEU A 768 -17.17 -12.17 -52.34
N SER A 769 -18.43 -12.35 -52.74
CA SER A 769 -19.13 -11.42 -53.63
C SER A 769 -19.36 -10.05 -52.95
N ALA A 770 -19.68 -10.04 -51.65
CA ALA A 770 -19.76 -8.80 -50.86
C ALA A 770 -18.40 -8.10 -50.74
N ARG A 771 -17.31 -8.86 -50.57
CA ARG A 771 -15.93 -8.33 -50.54
C ARG A 771 -15.57 -7.63 -51.84
N GLU A 772 -15.89 -8.20 -53.00
CA GLU A 772 -15.61 -7.56 -54.30
C GLU A 772 -16.44 -6.27 -54.48
N ALA A 773 -17.72 -6.29 -54.10
CA ALA A 773 -18.54 -5.08 -54.11
C ALA A 773 -18.00 -3.99 -53.16
N LEU A 774 -17.51 -4.38 -51.97
CA LEU A 774 -16.83 -3.46 -51.06
C LEU A 774 -15.55 -2.86 -51.67
N ARG A 775 -14.78 -3.63 -52.45
CA ARG A 775 -13.60 -3.08 -53.15
C ARG A 775 -13.97 -2.00 -54.15
N GLU A 776 -15.08 -2.18 -54.88
CA GLU A 776 -15.60 -1.17 -55.79
C GLU A 776 -16.09 0.07 -55.04
N LEU A 777 -16.75 -0.11 -53.89
CA LEU A 777 -17.17 0.98 -53.01
C LEU A 777 -15.96 1.76 -52.48
N PHE A 778 -14.93 1.06 -52.02
CA PHE A 778 -13.69 1.69 -51.53
C PHE A 778 -13.00 2.47 -52.63
N ALA A 779 -12.96 1.96 -53.87
CA ALA A 779 -12.38 2.67 -54.99
C ALA A 779 -13.17 3.94 -55.40
N ARG A 780 -14.47 3.99 -55.12
CA ARG A 780 -15.33 5.15 -55.42
C ARG A 780 -15.32 6.23 -54.34
N HIS A 781 -15.24 5.82 -53.06
CA HIS A 781 -15.44 6.72 -51.92
C HIS A 781 -14.18 7.01 -51.11
N LEU A 782 -13.13 6.18 -51.24
CA LEU A 782 -11.86 6.37 -50.55
C LEU A 782 -10.75 6.82 -51.50
N THR A 783 -9.90 7.72 -51.00
CA THR A 783 -8.68 8.13 -51.66
C THR A 783 -7.59 7.10 -51.42
N LEU A 784 -7.55 6.04 -52.25
CA LEU A 784 -6.60 4.92 -52.08
C LEU A 784 -5.20 5.18 -52.68
N LYS A 785 -5.05 6.25 -53.47
CA LYS A 785 -3.79 6.70 -54.05
C LYS A 785 -3.77 8.21 -54.12
N SER A 786 -2.70 8.83 -53.65
CA SER A 786 -2.44 10.27 -53.78
C SER A 786 -0.98 10.55 -54.10
N ALA A 787 -0.71 11.71 -54.72
CA ALA A 787 0.65 12.09 -55.13
C ALA A 787 1.56 12.45 -53.96
N ASP A 788 0.99 12.94 -52.86
CA ASP A 788 1.71 13.33 -51.63
C ASP A 788 1.72 12.23 -50.56
N GLY A 789 1.18 11.04 -50.88
CA GLY A 789 1.12 9.89 -49.98
C GLY A 789 0.02 9.96 -48.90
N TRP A 790 -0.77 11.04 -48.84
CA TRP A 790 -1.92 11.13 -47.96
C TRP A 790 -3.14 10.44 -48.55
N GLN A 791 -3.34 9.20 -48.12
CA GLN A 791 -4.31 8.27 -48.67
C GLN A 791 -4.92 7.43 -47.56
N SER A 792 -6.07 6.85 -47.83
CA SER A 792 -6.78 5.95 -46.92
C SER A 792 -6.25 4.53 -47.01
N LEU A 793 -6.39 3.79 -45.91
CA LEU A 793 -5.99 2.39 -45.85
C LEU A 793 -7.23 1.55 -45.57
N ALA A 794 -7.57 0.64 -46.47
CA ALA A 794 -8.66 -0.32 -46.29
C ALA A 794 -8.11 -1.75 -46.31
N ARG A 795 -8.49 -2.56 -45.34
CA ARG A 795 -8.08 -3.96 -45.20
C ARG A 795 -9.28 -4.84 -44.88
N PHE A 796 -9.32 -6.00 -45.51
CA PHE A 796 -10.18 -7.11 -45.08
C PHE A 796 -9.38 -7.92 -44.06
N ALA A 797 -9.70 -7.76 -42.78
CA ALA A 797 -8.92 -8.31 -41.69
C ALA A 797 -9.03 -9.83 -41.61
N TYR A 798 -10.22 -10.38 -41.83
CA TYR A 798 -10.48 -11.82 -41.85
C TYR A 798 -11.75 -12.16 -42.62
N ILE A 799 -11.83 -13.41 -43.05
CA ILE A 799 -13.07 -14.07 -43.45
C ILE A 799 -13.15 -15.40 -42.71
N GLN A 800 -14.26 -15.66 -42.03
CA GLN A 800 -14.47 -16.89 -41.27
C GLN A 800 -15.79 -17.54 -41.70
N VAL A 801 -15.68 -18.75 -42.26
CA VAL A 801 -16.82 -19.55 -42.72
C VAL A 801 -16.51 -21.03 -42.47
N GLY A 802 -17.40 -21.73 -41.77
CA GLY A 802 -17.22 -23.15 -41.44
C GLY A 802 -16.17 -23.41 -40.37
N THR A 803 -15.90 -24.70 -40.14
CA THR A 803 -14.93 -25.17 -39.13
C THR A 803 -13.79 -25.91 -39.83
N PRO A 804 -12.51 -25.55 -39.59
CA PRO A 804 -11.37 -26.26 -40.18
C PRO A 804 -11.45 -27.78 -39.95
N GLY A 805 -11.27 -28.56 -41.01
CA GLY A 805 -11.32 -30.02 -40.97
C GLY A 805 -12.71 -30.64 -41.06
N ILE A 806 -13.79 -29.85 -41.09
CA ILE A 806 -15.17 -30.34 -41.22
C ILE A 806 -15.72 -29.94 -42.61
N PHE A 807 -15.87 -30.92 -43.49
CA PHE A 807 -16.28 -30.71 -44.89
C PHE A 807 -17.75 -31.06 -45.17
N ASN A 808 -18.35 -31.92 -44.36
CA ASN A 808 -19.68 -32.47 -44.61
C ASN A 808 -20.82 -31.69 -43.94
N ILE A 809 -20.52 -30.54 -43.33
CA ILE A 809 -21.48 -29.68 -42.64
C ILE A 809 -21.49 -28.31 -43.30
N THR A 810 -22.66 -27.83 -43.73
CA THR A 810 -22.83 -26.44 -44.17
C THR A 810 -22.76 -25.50 -42.98
N PRO A 811 -22.05 -24.36 -43.06
CA PRO A 811 -22.02 -23.36 -42.01
C PRO A 811 -23.37 -22.64 -41.89
N ASP A 812 -23.77 -22.32 -40.67
CA ASP A 812 -24.93 -21.49 -40.33
C ASP A 812 -24.57 -20.01 -40.17
N ARG A 813 -23.29 -19.68 -39.96
CA ARG A 813 -22.77 -18.30 -39.89
C ARG A 813 -21.45 -18.17 -40.64
N GLY A 814 -21.28 -17.05 -41.33
CA GLY A 814 -19.99 -16.58 -41.85
C GLY A 814 -19.81 -15.10 -41.59
N ALA A 815 -18.58 -14.63 -41.36
CA ALA A 815 -18.27 -13.23 -41.10
C ALA A 815 -17.09 -12.73 -41.94
N LEU A 816 -17.19 -11.51 -42.46
CA LEU A 816 -16.12 -10.76 -43.14
C LEU A 816 -15.80 -9.50 -42.31
N GLY A 817 -14.63 -9.45 -41.70
CA GLY A 817 -14.16 -8.30 -40.94
C GLY A 817 -13.42 -7.28 -41.81
N VAL A 818 -13.73 -6.00 -41.63
CA VAL A 818 -13.17 -4.89 -42.39
C VAL A 818 -12.65 -3.79 -41.46
N GLU A 819 -11.44 -3.29 -41.73
CA GLU A 819 -10.91 -2.07 -41.10
C GLU A 819 -10.51 -1.05 -42.17
N ILE A 820 -10.93 0.21 -41.97
CA ILE A 820 -10.61 1.33 -42.85
C ILE A 820 -10.09 2.49 -41.99
N ARG A 821 -9.00 3.11 -42.43
CA ARG A 821 -8.47 4.38 -41.91
C ARG A 821 -8.70 5.46 -42.98
N PRO A 822 -9.90 6.09 -43.00
CA PRO A 822 -10.23 7.11 -44.00
C PRO A 822 -9.49 8.42 -43.74
N ILE A 823 -9.20 9.18 -44.79
CA ILE A 823 -8.76 10.57 -44.69
C ILE A 823 -9.99 11.49 -44.64
N PRO A 824 -9.88 12.74 -44.12
CA PRO A 824 -11.02 13.65 -43.98
C PRO A 824 -11.72 14.00 -45.30
N GLN A 825 -11.03 13.83 -46.43
CA GLN A 825 -11.55 14.12 -47.77
C GLN A 825 -12.45 13.00 -48.32
N ASP A 826 -12.50 11.83 -47.68
CA ASP A 826 -13.30 10.70 -48.14
C ASP A 826 -14.79 10.88 -47.82
N ASP A 827 -15.66 10.40 -48.71
CA ASP A 827 -17.11 10.43 -48.51
C ASP A 827 -17.59 9.18 -47.74
N VAL A 828 -17.24 9.12 -46.46
CA VAL A 828 -17.58 7.97 -45.61
C VAL A 828 -19.07 7.88 -45.31
N SER A 829 -19.81 8.99 -45.34
CA SER A 829 -21.26 9.02 -45.12
C SER A 829 -22.01 8.36 -46.27
N LYS A 830 -21.66 8.68 -47.51
CA LYS A 830 -22.25 8.03 -48.68
C LYS A 830 -21.81 6.58 -48.81
N MET A 831 -20.54 6.28 -48.49
CA MET A 831 -20.05 4.92 -48.42
C MET A 831 -20.88 4.08 -47.44
N ARG A 832 -21.25 4.62 -46.28
CA ARG A 832 -22.12 3.94 -45.31
C ARG A 832 -23.46 3.55 -45.92
N LEU A 833 -24.14 4.51 -46.55
CA LEU A 833 -25.45 4.29 -47.17
C LEU A 833 -25.39 3.22 -48.26
N GLU A 834 -24.33 3.21 -49.06
CA GLU A 834 -24.16 2.20 -50.11
C GLU A 834 -23.78 0.81 -49.55
N ILE A 835 -23.06 0.75 -48.42
CA ILE A 835 -22.82 -0.51 -47.69
C ILE A 835 -24.14 -1.04 -47.12
N GLU A 836 -24.96 -0.20 -46.50
CA GLU A 836 -26.27 -0.60 -45.98
C GLU A 836 -27.20 -1.11 -47.10
N ALA A 837 -27.17 -0.49 -48.29
CA ALA A 837 -27.88 -0.96 -49.47
C ALA A 837 -27.36 -2.32 -49.97
N LEU A 838 -26.02 -2.48 -50.04
CA LEU A 838 -25.36 -3.74 -50.41
C LEU A 838 -25.74 -4.89 -49.48
N VAL A 839 -25.79 -4.59 -48.18
CA VAL A 839 -26.14 -5.54 -47.11
C VAL A 839 -27.58 -5.99 -47.26
N ALA A 840 -28.51 -5.07 -47.53
CA ALA A 840 -29.92 -5.39 -47.79
C ALA A 840 -30.09 -6.24 -49.07
N GLU A 841 -29.41 -5.87 -50.17
CA GLU A 841 -29.46 -6.62 -51.44
C GLU A 841 -28.95 -8.06 -51.27
N ARG A 842 -27.88 -8.25 -50.51
CA ARG A 842 -27.20 -9.55 -50.33
C ARG A 842 -27.68 -10.33 -49.12
N GLN A 843 -28.71 -9.84 -48.43
CA GLN A 843 -29.28 -10.43 -47.21
C GLN A 843 -28.22 -10.70 -46.13
N LEU A 844 -27.28 -9.77 -45.98
CA LEU A 844 -26.25 -9.80 -44.95
C LEU A 844 -26.73 -9.01 -43.73
N GLU A 845 -26.03 -9.17 -42.62
CA GLU A 845 -26.13 -8.30 -41.45
C GLU A 845 -24.88 -7.42 -41.39
N PHE A 846 -25.07 -6.13 -41.07
CA PHE A 846 -23.99 -5.15 -40.92
C PHE A 846 -23.81 -4.83 -39.44
N ILE A 847 -22.63 -5.11 -38.91
CA ILE A 847 -22.31 -4.89 -37.49
C ILE A 847 -21.13 -3.91 -37.42
N PRO A 848 -21.38 -2.59 -37.32
CA PRO A 848 -20.32 -1.61 -37.12
C PRO A 848 -19.84 -1.63 -35.67
N SER A 849 -18.52 -1.70 -35.46
CA SER A 849 -17.88 -1.55 -34.15
C SER A 849 -17.20 -0.19 -33.98
N ALA A 850 -16.88 0.50 -35.07
CA ALA A 850 -16.37 1.87 -35.07
C ALA A 850 -16.78 2.56 -36.38
N TRP A 851 -17.21 3.83 -36.33
CA TRP A 851 -17.58 4.58 -37.55
C TRP A 851 -17.24 6.07 -37.41
N GLU A 852 -15.96 6.37 -37.17
CA GLU A 852 -15.47 7.73 -37.00
C GLU A 852 -14.73 8.22 -38.27
N PRO A 853 -15.18 9.32 -38.91
CA PRO A 853 -14.48 9.92 -40.05
C PRO A 853 -13.12 10.52 -39.65
N GLY A 854 -12.29 10.80 -40.65
CA GLY A 854 -11.12 11.65 -40.43
C GLY A 854 -11.53 13.11 -40.16
N VAL A 855 -10.68 13.83 -39.42
CA VAL A 855 -10.91 15.26 -39.10
C VAL A 855 -9.89 16.15 -39.79
N ALA A 856 -10.34 17.32 -40.24
CA ALA A 856 -9.50 18.38 -40.77
C ALA A 856 -9.91 19.71 -40.13
N CYS A 857 -9.01 20.31 -39.36
CA CYS A 857 -9.25 21.60 -38.75
C CYS A 857 -9.35 22.69 -39.83
N ASP A 858 -10.29 23.62 -39.67
CA ASP A 858 -10.39 24.78 -40.56
C ASP A 858 -9.13 25.64 -40.43
N PRO A 859 -8.37 25.89 -41.51
CA PRO A 859 -7.23 26.83 -41.50
C PRO A 859 -7.61 28.26 -41.07
N GLY A 860 -8.90 28.60 -41.20
CA GLY A 860 -9.48 29.86 -40.76
C GLY A 860 -9.69 29.98 -39.25
N ASN A 861 -9.73 28.87 -38.51
CA ASN A 861 -10.04 28.83 -37.09
C ASN A 861 -9.10 29.75 -36.28
N PRO A 862 -9.63 30.72 -35.51
CA PRO A 862 -8.81 31.70 -34.81
C PRO A 862 -7.93 31.05 -33.73
N TYR A 863 -8.39 29.96 -33.10
CA TYR A 863 -7.64 29.25 -32.07
C TYR A 863 -6.49 28.43 -32.65
N LEU A 864 -6.65 27.86 -33.85
CA LEU A 864 -5.53 27.27 -34.60
C LEU A 864 -4.47 28.34 -34.89
N LYS A 865 -4.86 29.51 -35.40
CA LYS A 865 -3.91 30.60 -35.67
C LYS A 865 -3.19 31.07 -34.41
N ALA A 866 -3.90 31.16 -33.28
CA ALA A 866 -3.31 31.47 -31.99
C ALA A 866 -2.29 30.41 -31.55
N LEU A 867 -2.55 29.13 -31.77
CA LEU A 867 -1.60 28.04 -31.51
C LEU A 867 -0.34 28.19 -32.36
N LEU A 868 -0.48 28.39 -33.67
CA LEU A 868 0.66 28.55 -34.57
C LEU A 868 1.51 29.77 -34.18
N ALA A 869 0.87 30.92 -33.92
CA ALA A 869 1.56 32.12 -33.46
C ALA A 869 2.23 31.94 -32.09
N GLY A 870 1.63 31.14 -31.20
CA GLY A 870 2.19 30.78 -29.90
C GLY A 870 3.49 29.97 -30.04
N ILE A 871 3.50 28.99 -30.93
CA ILE A 871 4.69 28.18 -31.25
C ILE A 871 5.82 29.07 -31.79
N GLU A 872 5.53 29.96 -32.74
CA GLU A 872 6.52 30.90 -33.28
C GLU A 872 7.07 31.84 -32.19
N SER A 873 6.18 32.36 -31.33
CA SER A 873 6.55 33.25 -30.22
C SER A 873 7.43 32.56 -29.17
N ALA A 874 7.26 31.25 -28.99
CA ALA A 874 8.09 30.44 -28.11
C ALA A 874 9.42 30.00 -28.75
N GLY A 875 9.71 30.44 -29.98
CA GLY A 875 10.95 30.15 -30.72
C GLY A 875 10.90 28.87 -31.56
N GLY A 876 9.72 28.29 -31.75
CA GLY A 876 9.51 27.11 -32.59
C GLY A 876 9.33 27.45 -34.07
N GLU A 877 9.73 26.52 -34.93
CA GLU A 877 9.39 26.57 -36.36
C GLU A 877 8.07 25.83 -36.57
N VAL A 878 7.03 26.53 -37.02
CA VAL A 878 5.73 25.92 -37.30
C VAL A 878 5.83 24.96 -38.47
N ARG A 879 5.52 23.69 -38.22
CA ARG A 879 5.43 22.63 -39.23
C ARG A 879 4.02 22.04 -39.21
N ILE A 880 3.33 22.13 -40.33
CA ILE A 880 2.00 21.54 -40.49
C ILE A 880 2.16 20.10 -40.96
N GLY A 881 1.67 19.18 -40.14
CA GLY A 881 1.73 17.73 -40.38
C GLY A 881 0.37 17.12 -40.66
N ARG A 882 0.36 15.79 -40.79
CA ARG A 882 -0.86 14.98 -40.85
C ARG A 882 -0.65 13.71 -40.02
N LYS A 883 -1.58 13.38 -39.13
CA LYS A 883 -1.45 12.21 -38.25
C LYS A 883 -2.06 10.98 -38.93
N GLY A 884 -1.27 9.90 -38.98
CA GLY A 884 -1.67 8.66 -39.65
C GLY A 884 -2.53 7.72 -38.80
N ALA A 885 -2.41 7.81 -37.47
CA ALA A 885 -3.14 6.98 -36.49
C ALA A 885 -4.34 7.76 -35.94
N GLY A 886 -5.45 7.07 -35.69
CA GLY A 886 -6.63 7.69 -35.07
C GLY A 886 -6.33 8.08 -33.62
N THR A 887 -6.81 9.25 -33.19
CA THR A 887 -6.62 9.81 -31.83
C THR A 887 -7.93 10.44 -31.35
N SER A 888 -8.01 10.91 -30.10
CA SER A 888 -9.22 11.60 -29.59
C SER A 888 -9.65 12.82 -30.40
N ALA A 889 -8.77 13.37 -31.26
CA ALA A 889 -9.10 14.46 -32.17
C ALA A 889 -10.32 14.16 -33.08
N ARG A 890 -10.59 12.87 -33.36
CA ARG A 890 -11.75 12.43 -34.18
C ARG A 890 -13.10 12.78 -33.56
N PHE A 891 -13.15 13.05 -32.26
CA PHE A 891 -14.37 13.38 -31.52
C PHE A 891 -14.63 14.88 -31.38
N ALA A 892 -13.75 15.73 -31.92
CA ALA A 892 -13.90 17.16 -31.81
C ALA A 892 -15.12 17.69 -32.58
N PRO A 893 -15.96 18.55 -31.97
CA PRO A 893 -17.12 19.14 -32.62
C PRO A 893 -16.76 19.82 -33.95
N GLY A 894 -17.47 19.47 -35.03
CA GLY A 894 -17.23 20.03 -36.36
C GLY A 894 -15.83 19.77 -36.93
N GLY A 895 -15.10 18.78 -36.41
CA GLY A 895 -13.74 18.44 -36.86
C GLY A 895 -12.69 19.48 -36.51
N GLN A 896 -12.98 20.42 -35.59
CA GLN A 896 -12.07 21.49 -35.19
C GLN A 896 -11.01 21.00 -34.19
N ALA A 897 -10.10 20.14 -34.66
CA ALA A 897 -9.02 19.62 -33.83
C ALA A 897 -7.69 19.48 -34.54
N VAL A 898 -6.63 19.54 -33.74
CA VAL A 898 -5.26 19.19 -34.14
C VAL A 898 -4.72 18.09 -33.24
N VAL A 899 -3.75 17.34 -33.77
CA VAL A 899 -2.89 16.48 -32.96
C VAL A 899 -1.55 17.18 -32.83
N TRP A 900 -1.11 17.45 -31.61
CA TRP A 900 0.15 18.14 -31.35
C TRP A 900 0.65 17.82 -29.95
N GLY A 901 1.93 17.49 -29.86
CA GLY A 901 2.54 17.04 -28.62
C GLY A 901 4.05 16.88 -28.75
N GLN A 902 4.67 16.40 -27.69
CA GLN A 902 6.12 16.29 -27.56
C GLN A 902 6.73 15.17 -28.43
N THR A 903 8.04 14.96 -28.27
CA THR A 903 8.83 14.05 -29.09
C THR A 903 9.11 12.74 -28.37
N GLY A 904 8.94 11.62 -29.07
CA GLY A 904 9.18 10.30 -28.52
C GLY A 904 9.25 9.23 -29.61
N ILE A 905 9.84 8.08 -29.29
CA ILE A 905 10.03 6.97 -30.22
C ILE A 905 9.65 5.64 -29.58
N GLY A 906 9.29 4.69 -30.45
CA GLY A 906 8.89 3.35 -30.07
C GLY A 906 7.57 3.26 -29.27
N PRO A 907 6.51 4.05 -29.57
CA PRO A 907 5.21 3.81 -28.95
C PRO A 907 4.81 2.34 -29.20
N HIS A 908 4.16 1.73 -28.21
CA HIS A 908 3.70 0.34 -28.27
C HIS A 908 4.82 -0.71 -28.45
N ALA A 909 6.10 -0.34 -28.26
CA ALA A 909 7.24 -1.25 -28.41
C ALA A 909 8.08 -1.33 -27.13
N ALA A 910 8.99 -2.31 -27.09
CA ALA A 910 9.91 -2.50 -25.96
C ALA A 910 10.85 -1.31 -25.72
N GLY A 911 11.19 -0.57 -26.77
CA GLY A 911 12.09 0.58 -26.73
C GLY A 911 11.40 1.93 -26.53
N GLU A 912 10.19 1.97 -25.97
CA GLU A 912 9.46 3.22 -25.79
C GLU A 912 10.24 4.21 -24.90
N ARG A 913 10.44 5.43 -25.44
CA ARG A 913 11.11 6.51 -24.72
C ARG A 913 10.76 7.89 -25.22
N HIS A 914 10.72 8.83 -24.30
CA HIS A 914 10.45 10.24 -24.51
C HIS A 914 11.73 11.06 -24.64
N TYR A 915 11.78 12.01 -25.57
CA TYR A 915 12.93 12.91 -25.75
C TYR A 915 12.83 14.13 -24.82
N ILE A 916 13.60 14.10 -23.74
CA ILE A 916 13.56 15.07 -22.63
C ILE A 916 13.71 16.52 -23.11
N PRO A 917 14.62 16.85 -24.05
CA PRO A 917 14.79 18.24 -24.51
C PRO A 917 13.54 18.85 -25.18
N SER A 918 12.54 18.06 -25.57
CA SER A 918 11.27 18.57 -26.11
C SER A 918 10.30 19.11 -25.04
N VAL A 919 10.55 18.85 -23.74
CA VAL A 919 9.64 19.21 -22.64
C VAL A 919 9.51 20.72 -22.45
N ASP A 920 10.63 21.43 -22.23
CA ASP A 920 10.63 22.88 -21.99
C ASP A 920 10.13 23.70 -23.20
N PRO A 921 10.54 23.39 -24.45
CA PRO A 921 9.96 24.00 -25.65
C PRO A 921 8.43 23.89 -25.69
N TYR A 922 7.88 22.69 -25.48
CA TYR A 922 6.44 22.46 -25.48
C TYR A 922 5.73 23.21 -24.35
N TYR A 923 6.30 23.21 -23.14
CA TYR A 923 5.76 23.97 -22.02
C TYR A 923 5.68 25.47 -22.31
N ARG A 924 6.75 26.07 -22.86
CA ARG A 924 6.78 27.49 -23.25
C ARG A 924 5.78 27.81 -24.35
N ALA A 925 5.58 26.88 -25.27
CA ALA A 925 4.61 26.98 -26.34
C ALA A 925 3.17 27.04 -25.83
N LEU A 926 2.83 26.23 -24.82
CA LEU A 926 1.52 26.30 -24.14
C LEU A 926 1.31 27.65 -23.47
N ASP A 927 2.34 28.19 -22.80
CA ASP A 927 2.27 29.50 -22.17
C ASP A 927 2.10 30.63 -23.20
N ALA A 928 2.82 30.55 -24.32
CA ALA A 928 2.68 31.49 -25.43
C ALA A 928 1.32 31.37 -26.13
N PHE A 929 0.82 30.15 -26.36
CA PHE A 929 -0.52 29.91 -26.91
C PHE A 929 -1.60 30.53 -26.01
N ALA A 930 -1.51 30.31 -24.70
CA ALA A 930 -2.42 30.90 -23.74
C ALA A 930 -2.38 32.44 -23.72
N ALA A 931 -1.20 33.04 -23.94
CA ALA A 931 -1.08 34.48 -24.12
C ALA A 931 -1.76 34.97 -25.42
N GLN A 932 -1.61 34.23 -26.52
CA GLN A 932 -2.27 34.56 -27.81
C GLN A 932 -3.80 34.44 -27.71
N LEU A 933 -4.33 33.45 -26.99
CA LEU A 933 -5.77 33.27 -26.81
C LEU A 933 -6.46 34.47 -26.14
N ARG A 934 -5.78 35.12 -25.18
CA ARG A 934 -6.31 36.32 -24.52
C ARG A 934 -6.47 37.53 -25.47
N ALA A 935 -5.85 37.48 -26.65
CA ALA A 935 -5.96 38.52 -27.66
C ALA A 935 -7.04 38.20 -28.73
N VAL A 936 -7.62 37.00 -28.70
CA VAL A 936 -8.70 36.57 -29.61
C VAL A 936 -10.08 36.92 -29.05
N GLU A 937 -10.20 37.02 -27.72
CA GLU A 937 -11.35 37.62 -27.00
C GLU A 937 -11.25 39.15 -26.96
#